data_AF-A0A6I7NH91-F1
#
_entry.id   AF-A0A6I7NH91-F1
#
_cell.length_a   1.000
_cell.length_b   1.000
_cell.length_c   1.000
_cell.angle_alpha   90.00
_cell.angle_beta   90.00
_cell.angle_gamma   90.00
#
_symmetry.space_group_name_H-M   'P 1'
#
loop_
_entity.id
_entity.type
_entity.pdbx_description
1 polymer ?
#
loop_
_entity_poly.entity_id
_entity_poly.type
_entity_poly.pdbx_seq_one_letter_code
_entity_poly.pdbx_strand_id
1 'polypeptide(L)'
;MTLLKNPRVRFGLIAGLAIALVVTLLLTLGEGLFGGRQPSQIDPIEIPVTSIEIVGAGNVLLGSTVQYGVIVGPDNATNTAVTWQIFSRGGEATIDAFGSLEAQAAGAITLRATAESGLFVEKQIAILTTAIHVSAVTIEGPAHFTHGERETYSLNITPADATYSNVVWRIQSGQGRIDANGRLAAKAGGPLTIGVRVDGVEATFTVEVAPYEGPTSNVKVLLNRVDLRNTILRDYKTEFEALYPMYRVTFETLLDYENNARMRLSGNDYGDVLLIPSSVRAQNLPFYFAPIGPLESLETSWRYVGQKAYEGLVYGLPTYGNVNGILYNKHVFETAGVDTLPATPEAFLQAMAMIRDHYAEHPDFIAPYYTNKSDGWPLDQWQGNISGVSGDPNYYYNVLPADRQAFAPGNPHYTVYKLLYDLVDQGLIEADPSTTNWERSKIEFVKGNIGAMVLGSWGVSQFVDAAIAVRDGTFVYDDGTPADDQSDLANPAHVGYMPFPYTHPDGSIYSVHAPDFFMGIARNTKNVAGANDFLMWFLRESGYYMLTGGIPPRTDMPFPPVIQAFQDLGVELFEEYPASGTMIGKLELVEMESDLILWNPDWKNRLFEDAFYGRRSFSEVAQGLNDDWNFGIDRVFD
;
A
#
# COMPACT_ATOMS: atom_id res chain seq x y z
N MET A 1 -25.67 -6.63 86.38
CA MET A 1 -26.30 -7.86 85.82
C MET A 1 -26.37 -7.68 84.31
N THR A 2 -25.36 -8.12 83.57
CA THR A 2 -25.24 -9.44 82.89
C THR A 2 -25.31 -9.14 81.38
N LEU A 3 -24.19 -8.83 80.72
CA LEU A 3 -23.22 -9.71 80.04
C LEU A 3 -23.60 -10.04 78.57
N LEU A 4 -22.67 -9.66 77.67
CA LEU A 4 -22.21 -10.35 76.43
C LEU A 4 -23.19 -10.34 75.21
N LYS A 5 -22.85 -9.91 73.98
CA LYS A 5 -21.60 -9.93 73.19
C LYS A 5 -21.52 -8.77 72.17
N ASN A 6 -20.32 -8.20 72.02
CA ASN A 6 -19.77 -7.43 70.87
C ASN A 6 -19.29 -8.44 69.76
N PRO A 7 -18.83 -8.08 68.51
CA PRO A 7 -18.27 -6.79 68.07
C PRO A 7 -18.53 -6.30 66.61
N ARG A 8 -18.42 -4.97 66.43
CA ARG A 8 -17.85 -4.15 65.32
C ARG A 8 -17.89 -4.63 63.84
N VAL A 9 -18.48 -3.80 62.97
CA VAL A 9 -18.01 -3.56 61.59
C VAL A 9 -17.79 -2.05 61.38
N ARG A 10 -16.70 -1.73 60.66
CA ARG A 10 -16.07 -0.41 60.47
C ARG A 10 -16.80 0.47 59.45
N PHE A 11 -16.57 1.77 59.61
CA PHE A 11 -16.79 2.87 58.66
C PHE A 11 -16.32 2.54 57.23
N GLY A 12 -17.11 2.92 56.22
CA GLY A 12 -16.67 2.97 54.82
C GLY A 12 -17.78 3.25 53.81
N LEU A 13 -17.48 4.14 52.85
CA LEU A 13 -18.18 4.41 51.58
C LEU A 13 -19.56 5.08 51.61
N ILE A 14 -19.60 6.42 51.58
CA ILE A 14 -20.53 7.19 50.71
C ILE A 14 -19.85 8.53 50.33
N ALA A 15 -18.93 8.52 49.38
CA ALA A 15 -18.40 9.76 48.76
C ALA A 15 -17.94 9.57 47.29
N GLY A 16 -18.29 8.44 46.65
CA GLY A 16 -17.81 8.09 45.30
C GLY A 16 -18.87 8.14 44.18
N LEU A 17 -20.16 8.22 44.50
CA LEU A 17 -21.22 8.14 43.46
C LEU A 17 -21.80 9.49 43.02
N ALA A 18 -21.63 10.57 43.78
CA ALA A 18 -22.18 11.88 43.40
C ALA A 18 -21.26 12.68 42.46
N ILE A 19 -19.95 12.42 42.46
CA ILE A 19 -18.99 13.11 41.59
C ILE A 19 -18.97 12.48 40.19
N ALA A 20 -19.15 11.16 40.06
CA ALA A 20 -19.25 10.51 38.76
C ALA A 20 -20.48 10.99 37.97
N LEU A 21 -21.65 11.13 38.62
CA LEU A 21 -22.86 11.59 37.94
C LEU A 21 -22.80 13.06 37.51
N VAL A 22 -22.08 13.91 38.26
CA VAL A 22 -21.91 15.32 37.90
C VAL A 22 -20.83 15.52 36.83
N VAL A 23 -19.79 14.67 36.79
CA VAL A 23 -18.79 14.68 35.70
C VAL A 23 -19.39 14.14 34.39
N THR A 24 -20.23 13.11 34.42
CA THR A 24 -20.95 12.65 33.22
C THR A 24 -21.99 13.68 32.74
N LEU A 25 -22.64 14.41 33.65
CA LEU A 25 -23.63 15.43 33.28
C LEU A 25 -22.99 16.75 32.78
N LEU A 26 -21.78 17.10 33.25
CA LEU A 26 -21.01 18.25 32.74
C LEU A 26 -20.36 17.94 31.37
N LEU A 27 -19.98 16.69 31.09
CA LEU A 27 -19.55 16.28 29.75
C LEU A 27 -20.70 16.39 28.73
N THR A 28 -21.94 16.07 29.11
CA THR A 28 -23.11 16.24 28.22
C THR A 28 -23.59 17.67 28.00
N LEU A 29 -23.13 18.64 28.80
CA LEU A 29 -23.54 20.05 28.67
C LEU A 29 -22.46 20.94 28.02
N GLY A 30 -21.21 20.48 27.91
CA GLY A 30 -20.14 21.14 27.17
C GLY A 30 -20.19 20.90 25.65
N GLU A 31 -20.82 19.81 25.19
CA GLU A 31 -20.99 19.49 23.77
C GLU A 31 -22.07 20.32 23.05
N GLY A 32 -22.78 21.18 23.79
CA GLY A 32 -23.90 21.97 23.28
C GLY A 32 -23.52 23.19 22.43
N LEU A 33 -22.23 23.50 22.23
CA LEU A 33 -21.80 24.72 21.53
C LEU A 33 -21.13 24.49 20.16
N PHE A 34 -20.87 23.24 19.76
CA PHE A 34 -20.47 22.88 18.39
C PHE A 34 -21.26 21.66 17.92
N GLY A 35 -22.50 21.92 17.49
CA GLY A 35 -23.44 20.88 17.09
C GLY A 35 -23.01 20.12 15.83
N GLY A 36 -22.56 18.88 16.04
CA GLY A 36 -22.61 17.79 15.07
C GLY A 36 -23.03 16.51 15.79
N ARG A 37 -24.25 16.03 15.55
CA ARG A 37 -24.76 14.79 16.14
C ARG A 37 -23.94 13.62 15.59
N GLN A 38 -23.25 12.85 16.44
CA GLN A 38 -22.55 11.62 16.04
C GLN A 38 -23.49 10.73 15.19
N PRO A 39 -23.02 10.14 14.08
CA PRO A 39 -23.85 9.29 13.25
C PRO A 39 -24.20 8.02 14.03
N SER A 40 -25.33 7.38 13.72
CA SER A 40 -25.70 6.11 14.39
C SER A 40 -24.59 5.07 14.18
N GLN A 41 -24.19 4.33 15.21
CA GLN A 41 -23.23 3.25 15.01
C GLN A 41 -23.82 2.20 14.03
N ILE A 42 -23.04 1.82 13.01
CA ILE A 42 -23.38 0.73 12.09
C ILE A 42 -22.44 -0.42 12.43
N ASP A 43 -22.96 -1.65 12.43
CA ASP A 43 -22.14 -2.84 12.65
C ASP A 43 -21.04 -2.95 11.58
N PRO A 44 -19.83 -3.39 11.94
CA PRO A 44 -18.79 -3.65 10.96
C PRO A 44 -19.28 -4.59 9.87
N ILE A 45 -18.93 -4.31 8.62
CA ILE A 45 -19.19 -5.19 7.47
C ILE A 45 -18.17 -6.35 7.39
N GLU A 46 -17.56 -6.67 8.53
CA GLU A 46 -16.55 -7.70 8.65
C GLU A 46 -17.13 -9.06 8.25
N ILE A 47 -16.44 -9.76 7.36
CA ILE A 47 -16.77 -11.11 6.95
C ILE A 47 -15.74 -12.05 7.61
N PRO A 48 -16.15 -12.85 8.61
CA PRO A 48 -15.23 -13.70 9.34
C PRO A 48 -14.82 -14.92 8.52
N VAL A 49 -13.62 -15.44 8.79
CA VAL A 49 -13.18 -16.75 8.30
C VAL A 49 -14.04 -17.85 8.93
N THR A 50 -14.64 -18.68 8.08
CA THR A 50 -15.52 -19.79 8.46
C THR A 50 -14.94 -21.17 8.08
N SER A 51 -13.95 -21.21 7.19
CA SER A 51 -13.22 -22.44 6.84
C SER A 51 -11.73 -22.17 6.62
N ILE A 52 -10.90 -23.19 6.85
CA ILE A 52 -9.45 -23.16 6.63
C ILE A 52 -8.95 -24.55 6.21
N GLU A 53 -8.10 -24.59 5.19
CA GLU A 53 -7.49 -25.82 4.67
C GLU A 53 -6.01 -25.60 4.30
N ILE A 54 -5.11 -26.52 4.70
CA ILE A 54 -3.71 -26.49 4.26
C ILE A 54 -3.54 -27.29 2.96
N VAL A 55 -3.03 -26.61 1.94
CA VAL A 55 -2.66 -27.19 0.64
C VAL A 55 -1.15 -27.38 0.58
N GLY A 56 -0.71 -28.53 0.08
CA GLY A 56 0.71 -28.87 -0.05
C GLY A 56 0.99 -30.36 0.11
N ALA A 57 2.26 -30.73 0.01
CA ALA A 57 2.70 -32.12 0.03
C ALA A 57 2.44 -32.82 1.38
N GLY A 58 2.07 -34.11 1.32
CA GLY A 58 1.99 -34.97 2.50
C GLY A 58 3.35 -35.55 2.92
N ASN A 59 4.30 -35.62 1.99
CA ASN A 59 5.66 -36.08 2.25
C ASN A 59 6.66 -35.18 1.52
N VAL A 60 7.77 -34.87 2.18
CA VAL A 60 8.83 -33.99 1.65
C VAL A 60 10.20 -34.64 1.82
N LEU A 61 11.16 -34.24 0.99
CA LEU A 61 12.53 -34.73 1.06
C LEU A 61 13.33 -33.94 2.11
N LEU A 62 14.15 -34.62 2.90
CA LEU A 62 15.09 -33.97 3.80
C LEU A 62 15.99 -32.98 3.05
N GLY A 63 16.12 -31.75 3.56
CA GLY A 63 16.88 -30.67 2.95
C GLY A 63 16.16 -29.93 1.82
N SER A 64 14.90 -30.28 1.53
CA SER A 64 14.07 -29.52 0.57
C SER A 64 13.37 -28.34 1.22
N THR A 65 13.10 -27.33 0.39
CA THR A 65 12.19 -26.23 0.69
C THR A 65 10.91 -26.41 -0.13
N VAL A 66 9.75 -26.44 0.52
CA VAL A 66 8.45 -26.71 -0.12
C VAL A 66 7.45 -25.63 0.27
N GLN A 67 6.74 -25.10 -0.72
CA GLN A 67 5.68 -24.11 -0.50
C GLN A 67 4.40 -24.80 -0.02
N TYR A 68 3.88 -24.35 1.12
CA TYR A 68 2.54 -24.66 1.60
C TYR A 68 1.64 -23.45 1.43
N GLY A 69 0.38 -23.71 1.10
CA GLY A 69 -0.66 -22.69 0.98
C GLY A 69 -1.78 -22.93 1.98
N VAL A 70 -2.61 -21.92 2.18
CA VAL A 70 -3.87 -22.06 2.91
C VAL A 70 -5.00 -21.52 2.06
N ILE A 71 -6.11 -22.25 2.06
CA ILE A 71 -7.38 -21.78 1.54
C ILE A 71 -8.23 -21.39 2.74
N VAL A 72 -8.67 -20.13 2.76
CA VAL A 72 -9.60 -19.61 3.77
C VAL A 72 -10.91 -19.21 3.11
N GLY A 73 -12.02 -19.62 3.70
CA GLY A 73 -13.35 -19.28 3.22
C GLY A 73 -14.12 -18.39 4.22
N PRO A 74 -15.06 -17.55 3.76
CA PRO A 74 -15.33 -17.27 2.34
C PRO A 74 -14.23 -16.41 1.70
N ASP A 75 -14.18 -16.37 0.37
CA ASP A 75 -13.09 -15.68 -0.36
C ASP A 75 -13.05 -14.16 -0.16
N ASN A 76 -14.19 -13.59 0.22
CA ASN A 76 -14.33 -12.18 0.57
C ASN A 76 -14.19 -11.91 2.08
N ALA A 77 -13.68 -12.88 2.86
CA ALA A 77 -13.35 -12.68 4.28
C ALA A 77 -12.40 -11.49 4.45
N THR A 78 -12.70 -10.61 5.40
CA THR A 78 -12.03 -9.30 5.52
C THR A 78 -10.58 -9.43 6.02
N ASN A 79 -10.34 -10.40 6.91
CA ASN A 79 -9.02 -10.81 7.37
C ASN A 79 -8.78 -12.27 7.01
N THR A 80 -7.74 -12.54 6.22
CA THR A 80 -7.36 -13.89 5.76
C THR A 80 -6.00 -14.32 6.29
N ALA A 81 -5.40 -13.57 7.22
CA ALA A 81 -4.10 -13.92 7.77
C ALA A 81 -4.18 -15.23 8.56
N VAL A 82 -3.08 -15.98 8.47
CA VAL A 82 -2.89 -17.22 9.21
C VAL A 82 -1.52 -17.24 9.83
N THR A 83 -1.42 -17.83 11.01
CA THR A 83 -0.15 -18.10 11.68
C THR A 83 0.21 -19.58 11.51
N TRP A 84 1.48 -19.83 11.20
CA TRP A 84 2.03 -21.17 11.02
C TRP A 84 2.71 -21.67 12.29
N GLN A 85 2.51 -22.95 12.62
CA GLN A 85 3.19 -23.64 13.72
C GLN A 85 3.58 -25.04 13.31
N ILE A 86 4.76 -25.50 13.75
CA ILE A 86 5.24 -26.87 13.57
C ILE A 86 5.33 -27.55 14.93
N PHE A 87 4.75 -28.74 15.01
CA PHE A 87 4.91 -29.64 16.16
C PHE A 87 5.71 -30.87 15.73
N SER A 88 6.87 -31.07 16.33
CA SER A 88 7.67 -32.27 16.06
C SER A 88 6.93 -33.54 16.50
N ARG A 89 6.95 -34.55 15.62
CA ARG A 89 6.54 -35.93 15.87
C ARG A 89 7.68 -36.90 15.56
N GLY A 90 8.91 -36.45 15.77
CA GLY A 90 10.14 -37.19 15.48
C GLY A 90 10.95 -36.62 14.31
N GLY A 91 10.39 -35.71 13.51
CA GLY A 91 11.12 -34.89 12.54
C GLY A 91 11.28 -33.44 13.00
N GLU A 92 12.07 -32.67 12.25
CA GLU A 92 12.29 -31.23 12.49
C GLU A 92 12.17 -30.45 11.18
N ALA A 93 11.55 -29.28 11.24
CA ALA A 93 11.39 -28.36 10.13
C ALA A 93 11.11 -26.95 10.65
N THR A 94 11.36 -25.96 9.81
CA THR A 94 10.96 -24.56 10.01
C THR A 94 9.97 -24.16 8.91
N ILE A 95 9.13 -23.15 9.19
CA ILE A 95 8.25 -22.55 8.20
C ILE A 95 8.22 -21.04 8.43
N ASP A 96 8.29 -20.26 7.35
CA ASP A 96 8.18 -18.81 7.43
C ASP A 96 6.71 -18.32 7.39
N ALA A 97 6.52 -17.01 7.51
CA ALA A 97 5.17 -16.41 7.45
C ALA A 97 4.48 -16.60 6.09
N PHE A 98 5.24 -16.85 5.03
CA PHE A 98 4.75 -17.04 3.66
C PHE A 98 4.45 -18.51 3.34
N GLY A 99 4.63 -19.43 4.28
CA GLY A 99 4.35 -20.86 4.10
C GLY A 99 5.50 -21.64 3.45
N SER A 100 6.71 -21.09 3.37
CA SER A 100 7.89 -21.79 2.86
C SER A 100 8.46 -22.69 3.97
N LEU A 101 8.31 -24.01 3.82
CA LEU A 101 8.75 -25.00 4.80
C LEU A 101 10.11 -25.58 4.42
N GLU A 102 11.07 -25.54 5.34
CA GLU A 102 12.40 -26.14 5.19
C GLU A 102 12.51 -27.41 6.05
N ALA A 103 12.76 -28.55 5.42
CA ALA A 103 12.85 -29.84 6.09
C ALA A 103 14.26 -30.11 6.65
N GLN A 104 14.40 -30.20 7.97
CA GLN A 104 15.71 -30.20 8.66
C GLN A 104 16.11 -31.56 9.25
N ALA A 105 15.16 -32.36 9.73
CA ALA A 105 15.42 -33.72 10.21
C ALA A 105 14.31 -34.69 9.80
N ALA A 106 14.71 -35.90 9.38
CA ALA A 106 13.79 -36.95 8.97
C ALA A 106 12.89 -37.42 10.12
N GLY A 107 11.65 -37.74 9.82
CA GLY A 107 10.61 -38.09 10.79
C GLY A 107 9.29 -37.40 10.46
N ALA A 108 8.29 -37.54 11.33
CA ALA A 108 7.01 -36.89 11.14
C ALA A 108 6.96 -35.52 11.83
N ILE A 109 6.19 -34.61 11.26
CA ILE A 109 5.80 -33.33 11.87
C ILE A 109 4.29 -33.12 11.69
N THR A 110 3.71 -32.29 12.55
CA THR A 110 2.38 -31.73 12.35
C THR A 110 2.52 -30.25 12.02
N LEU A 111 2.07 -29.85 10.84
CA LEU A 111 1.96 -28.44 10.43
C LEU A 111 0.57 -27.93 10.77
N ARG A 112 0.47 -26.80 11.45
CA ARG A 112 -0.78 -26.14 11.81
C ARG A 112 -0.84 -24.74 11.23
N ALA A 113 -1.98 -24.40 10.64
CA ALA A 113 -2.35 -23.04 10.27
C ALA A 113 -3.52 -22.58 11.15
N THR A 114 -3.43 -21.39 11.72
CA THR A 114 -4.49 -20.81 12.58
C THR A 114 -4.87 -19.43 12.05
N ALA A 115 -6.15 -19.25 11.70
CA ALA A 115 -6.71 -17.94 11.35
C ALA A 115 -6.91 -17.07 12.60
N GLU A 116 -7.04 -15.76 12.41
CA GLU A 116 -7.28 -14.78 13.49
C GLU A 116 -8.50 -15.12 14.36
N SER A 117 -9.54 -15.72 13.76
CA SER A 117 -10.74 -16.18 14.48
C SER A 117 -10.47 -17.31 15.49
N GLY A 118 -9.24 -17.85 15.52
CA GLY A 118 -8.86 -19.03 16.29
C GLY A 118 -9.18 -20.35 15.59
N LEU A 119 -9.85 -20.31 14.44
CA LEU A 119 -10.07 -21.49 13.60
C LEU A 119 -8.72 -22.02 13.11
N PHE A 120 -8.49 -23.32 13.22
CA PHE A 120 -7.24 -23.93 12.79
C PHE A 120 -7.46 -25.25 12.05
N VAL A 121 -6.46 -25.63 11.28
CA VAL A 121 -6.36 -26.93 10.61
C VAL A 121 -4.94 -27.47 10.78
N GLU A 122 -4.82 -28.79 10.82
CA GLU A 122 -3.53 -29.48 10.93
C GLU A 122 -3.33 -30.43 9.76
N LYS A 123 -2.07 -30.54 9.31
CA LYS A 123 -1.62 -31.49 8.28
C LYS A 123 -0.43 -32.26 8.81
N GLN A 124 -0.50 -33.59 8.70
CA GLN A 124 0.65 -34.45 9.00
C GLN A 124 1.58 -34.49 7.78
N ILE A 125 2.88 -34.33 8.02
CA ILE A 125 3.90 -34.35 6.97
C ILE A 125 4.99 -35.33 7.39
N ALA A 126 5.39 -36.23 6.47
CA ALA A 126 6.55 -37.08 6.65
C ALA A 126 7.78 -36.49 5.93
N ILE A 127 8.88 -36.33 6.66
CA ILE A 127 10.18 -35.93 6.11
C ILE A 127 10.98 -37.20 5.86
N LEU A 128 11.21 -37.51 4.59
CA LEU A 128 11.86 -38.73 4.14
C LEU A 128 13.32 -38.48 3.75
N THR A 129 14.18 -39.47 3.96
CA THR A 129 15.60 -39.41 3.55
C THR A 129 15.82 -39.80 2.08
N THR A 130 14.79 -40.32 1.43
CA THR A 130 14.87 -40.82 0.06
C THR A 130 13.67 -40.29 -0.71
N ALA A 131 13.94 -39.74 -1.90
CA ALA A 131 12.90 -39.24 -2.77
C ALA A 131 12.07 -40.41 -3.31
N ILE A 132 10.75 -40.26 -3.25
CA ILE A 132 9.79 -41.18 -3.86
C ILE A 132 9.07 -40.38 -4.94
N HIS A 133 9.29 -40.75 -6.20
CA HIS A 133 8.81 -39.96 -7.33
C HIS A 133 7.31 -40.15 -7.56
N VAL A 134 6.64 -39.05 -7.94
CA VAL A 134 5.25 -39.09 -8.42
C VAL A 134 5.19 -39.90 -9.71
N SER A 135 4.30 -40.88 -9.75
CA SER A 135 4.05 -41.76 -10.91
C SER A 135 2.69 -41.51 -11.56
N ALA A 136 1.70 -41.05 -10.79
CA ALA A 136 0.43 -40.55 -11.30
C ALA A 136 -0.12 -39.47 -10.37
N VAL A 137 -0.90 -38.56 -10.95
CA VAL A 137 -1.68 -37.54 -10.24
C VAL A 137 -3.10 -37.58 -10.77
N THR A 138 -4.07 -37.37 -9.88
CA THR A 138 -5.47 -37.07 -10.25
C THR A 138 -5.95 -35.84 -9.49
N ILE A 139 -6.84 -35.09 -10.11
CA ILE A 139 -7.48 -33.91 -9.52
C ILE A 139 -8.83 -34.34 -8.95
N GLU A 140 -9.13 -33.92 -7.72
CA GLU A 140 -10.39 -34.20 -7.02
C GLU A 140 -11.10 -32.89 -6.67
N GLY A 141 -12.43 -32.87 -6.81
CA GLY A 141 -13.27 -31.70 -6.56
C GLY A 141 -14.65 -31.83 -7.21
N PRO A 142 -15.51 -30.82 -7.09
CA PRO A 142 -16.85 -30.86 -7.68
C PRO A 142 -16.79 -30.88 -9.21
N ALA A 143 -17.61 -31.74 -9.82
CA ALA A 143 -17.78 -31.83 -11.26
C ALA A 143 -18.74 -30.77 -11.84
N HIS A 144 -19.49 -30.08 -10.96
CA HIS A 144 -20.49 -29.08 -11.30
C HIS A 144 -20.54 -27.98 -10.23
N PHE A 145 -20.62 -26.72 -10.63
CA PHE A 145 -20.93 -25.57 -9.75
C PHE A 145 -21.56 -24.42 -10.56
N THR A 146 -22.10 -23.40 -9.89
CA THR A 146 -22.74 -22.27 -10.56
C THR A 146 -21.76 -21.12 -10.79
N HIS A 147 -21.81 -20.51 -11.97
CA HIS A 147 -21.00 -19.33 -12.31
C HIS A 147 -21.23 -18.19 -11.29
N GLY A 148 -20.14 -17.67 -10.74
CA GLY A 148 -20.15 -16.71 -9.63
C GLY A 148 -19.80 -17.34 -8.28
N GLU A 149 -19.84 -18.66 -8.16
CA GLU A 149 -19.24 -19.40 -7.06
C GLU A 149 -17.76 -19.67 -7.33
N ARG A 150 -17.05 -20.07 -6.27
CA ARG A 150 -15.65 -20.47 -6.29
C ARG A 150 -15.52 -21.83 -5.63
N GLU A 151 -14.71 -22.68 -6.23
CA GLU A 151 -14.55 -24.06 -5.78
C GLU A 151 -13.08 -24.41 -5.63
N THR A 152 -12.78 -25.36 -4.75
CA THR A 152 -11.43 -25.81 -4.47
C THR A 152 -11.20 -27.22 -5.02
N TYR A 153 -10.02 -27.45 -5.58
CA TYR A 153 -9.59 -28.74 -6.10
C TYR A 153 -8.33 -29.22 -5.40
N SER A 154 -8.35 -30.48 -4.98
CA SER A 154 -7.24 -31.16 -4.31
C SER A 154 -6.55 -32.14 -5.25
N LEU A 155 -5.38 -32.63 -4.82
CA LEU A 155 -4.58 -33.59 -5.56
C LEU A 155 -4.54 -34.93 -4.84
N ASN A 156 -4.69 -36.00 -5.61
CA ASN A 156 -4.41 -37.36 -5.18
C ASN A 156 -3.19 -37.89 -5.94
N ILE A 157 -2.17 -38.31 -5.18
CA ILE A 157 -0.82 -38.58 -5.67
C ILE A 157 -0.50 -40.07 -5.52
N THR A 158 0.05 -40.68 -6.56
CA THR A 158 0.49 -42.08 -6.57
C THR A 158 1.99 -42.20 -6.80
N PRO A 159 2.74 -42.96 -5.97
CA PRO A 159 2.26 -43.60 -4.75
C PRO A 159 1.95 -42.57 -3.64
N ALA A 160 1.14 -42.96 -2.65
CA ALA A 160 0.66 -42.04 -1.60
C ALA A 160 1.77 -41.48 -0.70
N ASP A 161 2.93 -42.14 -0.68
CA ASP A 161 4.15 -41.74 0.02
C ASP A 161 5.12 -40.92 -0.84
N ALA A 162 4.72 -40.53 -2.06
CA ALA A 162 5.56 -39.71 -2.93
C ALA A 162 5.94 -38.38 -2.28
N THR A 163 7.18 -37.96 -2.53
CA THR A 163 7.72 -36.65 -2.19
C THR A 163 7.60 -35.74 -3.41
N TYR A 164 7.10 -34.52 -3.24
CA TYR A 164 7.03 -33.54 -4.32
C TYR A 164 7.10 -32.11 -3.80
N SER A 165 7.54 -31.20 -4.66
CA SER A 165 7.72 -29.79 -4.29
C SER A 165 7.19 -28.80 -5.32
N ASN A 166 7.02 -29.20 -6.59
CA ASN A 166 6.57 -28.30 -7.65
C ASN A 166 5.17 -28.67 -8.14
N VAL A 167 4.18 -27.87 -7.77
CA VAL A 167 2.79 -27.99 -8.20
C VAL A 167 2.41 -26.74 -8.99
N VAL A 168 1.97 -26.93 -10.24
CA VAL A 168 1.55 -25.84 -11.11
C VAL A 168 0.14 -26.13 -11.65
N TRP A 169 -0.82 -25.31 -11.24
CA TRP A 169 -2.18 -25.31 -11.78
C TRP A 169 -2.29 -24.45 -13.04
N ARG A 170 -3.21 -24.81 -13.94
CA ARG A 170 -3.52 -24.02 -15.14
C ARG A 170 -4.95 -24.24 -15.62
N ILE A 171 -5.49 -23.28 -16.35
CA ILE A 171 -6.68 -23.51 -17.18
C ILE A 171 -6.23 -24.10 -18.51
N GLN A 172 -6.70 -25.31 -18.82
CA GLN A 172 -6.39 -26.02 -20.07
C GLN A 172 -7.35 -25.59 -21.19
N SER A 173 -8.63 -25.38 -20.87
CA SER A 173 -9.64 -24.87 -21.81
C SER A 173 -10.82 -24.25 -21.06
N GLY A 174 -11.56 -23.33 -21.70
CA GLY A 174 -12.67 -22.61 -21.08
C GLY A 174 -12.27 -21.24 -20.55
N GLN A 175 -13.18 -20.57 -19.83
CA GLN A 175 -12.99 -19.21 -19.31
C GLN A 175 -13.00 -19.24 -17.78
N GLY A 176 -11.84 -19.06 -17.15
CA GLY A 176 -11.72 -19.05 -15.70
C GLY A 176 -10.31 -18.73 -15.23
N ARG A 177 -10.07 -18.84 -13.93
CA ARG A 177 -8.78 -18.68 -13.26
C ARG A 177 -8.65 -19.74 -12.18
N ILE A 178 -7.48 -20.34 -12.04
CA ILE A 178 -7.16 -21.23 -10.91
C ILE A 178 -5.88 -20.72 -10.26
N ASP A 179 -5.90 -20.54 -8.94
CA ASP A 179 -4.72 -20.08 -8.20
C ASP A 179 -3.79 -21.23 -7.83
N ALA A 180 -2.63 -20.90 -7.24
CA ALA A 180 -1.60 -21.88 -6.87
C ALA A 180 -2.08 -22.89 -5.81
N ASN A 181 -3.15 -22.58 -5.08
CA ASN A 181 -3.74 -23.46 -4.07
C ASN A 181 -4.83 -24.36 -4.65
N GLY A 182 -5.16 -24.24 -5.95
CA GLY A 182 -6.19 -25.05 -6.59
C GLY A 182 -7.60 -24.48 -6.45
N ARG A 183 -7.75 -23.21 -6.07
CA ARG A 183 -9.05 -22.53 -6.03
C ARG A 183 -9.41 -21.97 -7.40
N LEU A 184 -10.52 -22.46 -7.94
CA LEU A 184 -11.05 -22.14 -9.27
C LEU A 184 -12.16 -21.08 -9.18
N ALA A 185 -12.08 -20.08 -10.04
CA ALA A 185 -13.13 -19.10 -10.30
C ALA A 185 -13.47 -19.08 -11.79
N ALA A 186 -14.69 -19.48 -12.15
CA ALA A 186 -15.17 -19.45 -13.53
C ALA A 186 -15.54 -18.02 -13.97
N LYS A 187 -15.33 -17.74 -15.27
CA LYS A 187 -15.67 -16.46 -15.89
C LYS A 187 -16.92 -16.52 -16.79
N ALA A 188 -17.40 -17.72 -17.08
CA ALA A 188 -18.60 -17.98 -17.87
C ALA A 188 -19.15 -19.38 -17.55
N GLY A 189 -20.41 -19.62 -17.91
CA GLY A 189 -20.98 -20.97 -17.94
C GLY A 189 -20.45 -21.81 -19.11
N GLY A 190 -20.55 -23.14 -18.97
CA GLY A 190 -20.09 -24.14 -19.91
C GLY A 190 -18.93 -25.00 -19.38
N PRO A 191 -18.38 -25.89 -20.22
CA PRO A 191 -17.29 -26.77 -19.81
C PRO A 191 -15.98 -25.99 -19.63
N LEU A 192 -15.32 -26.22 -18.50
CA LEU A 192 -14.00 -25.68 -18.18
C LEU A 192 -13.09 -26.84 -17.79
N THR A 193 -11.89 -26.91 -18.37
CA THR A 193 -10.91 -27.94 -18.05
C THR A 193 -9.74 -27.31 -17.31
N ILE A 194 -9.51 -27.75 -16.08
CA ILE A 194 -8.32 -27.44 -15.30
C ILE A 194 -7.25 -28.50 -15.54
N GLY A 195 -6.00 -28.08 -15.49
CA GLY A 195 -4.82 -28.95 -15.54
C GLY A 195 -3.91 -28.69 -14.35
N VAL A 196 -3.17 -29.72 -13.96
CA VAL A 196 -2.10 -29.63 -12.96
C VAL A 196 -0.87 -30.36 -13.45
N ARG A 197 0.31 -29.84 -13.11
CA ARG A 197 1.60 -30.51 -13.26
C ARG A 197 2.27 -30.62 -11.90
N VAL A 198 2.59 -31.84 -11.48
CA VAL A 198 3.29 -32.16 -10.23
C VAL A 198 4.61 -32.84 -10.58
N ASP A 199 5.74 -32.15 -10.36
CA ASP A 199 7.10 -32.64 -10.63
C ASP A 199 7.28 -33.30 -12.02
N GLY A 200 6.55 -32.81 -13.04
CA GLY A 200 6.60 -33.34 -14.40
C GLY A 200 5.43 -34.24 -14.80
N VAL A 201 4.67 -34.76 -13.85
CA VAL A 201 3.47 -35.58 -14.11
C VAL A 201 2.25 -34.69 -14.23
N GLU A 202 1.42 -34.89 -15.25
CA GLU A 202 0.25 -34.03 -15.51
C GLU A 202 -1.08 -34.77 -15.32
N ALA A 203 -2.10 -34.02 -14.91
CA ALA A 203 -3.50 -34.44 -14.95
C ALA A 203 -4.41 -33.29 -15.38
N THR A 204 -5.61 -33.66 -15.84
CA THR A 204 -6.66 -32.71 -16.21
C THR A 204 -7.99 -33.15 -15.62
N PHE A 205 -8.87 -32.18 -15.34
CA PHE A 205 -10.23 -32.40 -14.88
C PHE A 205 -11.16 -31.41 -15.57
N THR A 206 -12.29 -31.90 -16.08
CA THR A 206 -13.31 -31.06 -16.70
C THR A 206 -14.48 -30.89 -15.75
N VAL A 207 -14.82 -29.64 -15.47
CA VAL A 207 -15.97 -29.20 -14.68
C VAL A 207 -16.98 -28.56 -15.61
N GLU A 208 -18.26 -28.80 -15.35
CA GLU A 208 -19.37 -28.15 -16.06
C GLU A 208 -19.91 -27.01 -15.20
N VAL A 209 -19.73 -25.77 -15.67
CA VAL A 209 -20.16 -24.57 -14.94
C VAL A 209 -21.57 -24.18 -15.40
N ALA A 210 -22.54 -24.24 -14.49
CA ALA A 210 -23.89 -23.76 -14.80
C ALA A 210 -23.90 -22.23 -14.95
N PRO A 211 -24.56 -21.64 -15.97
CA PRO A 211 -24.70 -20.20 -16.08
C PRO A 211 -25.37 -19.58 -14.85
N TYR A 212 -25.01 -18.33 -14.54
CA TYR A 212 -25.70 -17.56 -13.51
C TYR A 212 -27.05 -17.05 -14.04
N GLU A 213 -28.14 -17.35 -13.34
CA GLU A 213 -29.51 -16.93 -13.69
C GLU A 213 -30.14 -15.95 -12.68
N GLY A 214 -29.38 -15.52 -11.68
CA GLY A 214 -29.88 -14.63 -10.62
C GLY A 214 -29.98 -13.15 -11.05
N PRO A 215 -30.53 -12.29 -10.17
CA PRO A 215 -30.63 -10.86 -10.43
C PRO A 215 -29.25 -10.17 -10.42
N THR A 216 -29.13 -9.06 -11.13
CA THR A 216 -27.92 -8.23 -11.13
C THR A 216 -28.12 -6.93 -10.37
N SER A 217 -27.05 -6.44 -9.73
CA SER A 217 -27.04 -5.15 -9.02
C SER A 217 -25.83 -4.31 -9.44
N ASN A 218 -25.96 -2.97 -9.34
CA ASN A 218 -24.88 -2.07 -9.74
C ASN A 218 -23.92 -1.81 -8.58
N VAL A 219 -22.64 -1.61 -8.92
CA VAL A 219 -21.59 -1.11 -8.02
C VAL A 219 -20.92 0.08 -8.70
N LYS A 220 -21.00 1.26 -8.09
CA LYS A 220 -20.38 2.49 -8.59
C LYS A 220 -19.07 2.75 -7.86
N VAL A 221 -17.98 2.87 -8.62
CA VAL A 221 -16.63 3.02 -8.08
C VAL A 221 -16.03 4.36 -8.51
N LEU A 222 -15.53 5.16 -7.56
CA LEU A 222 -14.98 6.50 -7.81
C LEU A 222 -13.46 6.55 -7.57
N LEU A 223 -12.68 6.84 -8.62
CA LEU A 223 -11.21 6.82 -8.61
C LEU A 223 -10.59 8.14 -9.13
N ASN A 224 -9.28 8.34 -8.88
CA ASN A 224 -8.48 9.44 -9.42
C ASN A 224 -7.83 9.12 -10.79
N ARG A 225 -7.93 7.88 -11.28
CA ARG A 225 -7.22 7.37 -12.45
C ARG A 225 -7.92 7.67 -13.79
N VAL A 226 -7.97 8.95 -14.16
CA VAL A 226 -8.53 9.40 -15.45
C VAL A 226 -7.79 8.79 -16.64
N ASP A 227 -6.47 8.66 -16.53
CA ASP A 227 -5.55 8.05 -17.49
C ASP A 227 -5.93 6.59 -17.82
N LEU A 228 -6.39 5.82 -16.83
CA LEU A 228 -6.73 4.41 -16.99
C LEU A 228 -8.16 4.12 -17.46
N ARG A 229 -8.99 5.16 -17.60
CA ARG A 229 -10.45 5.03 -17.79
C ARG A 229 -10.85 4.17 -18.98
N ASN A 230 -10.17 4.35 -20.12
CA ASN A 230 -10.50 3.68 -21.38
C ASN A 230 -9.62 2.45 -21.66
N THR A 231 -8.71 2.11 -20.74
CA THR A 231 -7.73 1.04 -20.85
C THR A 231 -7.93 0.04 -19.70
N ILE A 232 -7.13 0.15 -18.64
CA ILE A 232 -7.09 -0.81 -17.53
C ILE A 232 -8.42 -0.88 -16.77
N LEU A 233 -9.11 0.25 -16.55
CA LEU A 233 -10.39 0.22 -15.82
C LEU A 233 -11.51 -0.46 -16.61
N ARG A 234 -11.47 -0.38 -17.95
CA ARG A 234 -12.39 -1.14 -18.82
C ARG A 234 -12.13 -2.64 -18.71
N ASP A 235 -10.85 -3.02 -18.67
CA ASP A 235 -10.47 -4.42 -18.56
C ASP A 235 -10.79 -4.95 -17.16
N TYR A 236 -10.56 -4.17 -16.10
CA TYR A 236 -11.01 -4.49 -14.73
C TYR A 236 -12.51 -4.65 -14.61
N LYS A 237 -13.31 -3.78 -15.25
CA LYS A 237 -14.76 -3.95 -15.30
C LYS A 237 -15.13 -5.29 -15.92
N THR A 238 -14.57 -5.60 -17.09
CA THR A 238 -14.84 -6.85 -17.82
C THR A 238 -14.48 -8.07 -16.97
N GLU A 239 -13.33 -7.99 -16.34
CA GLU A 239 -12.70 -9.06 -15.58
C GLU A 239 -13.40 -9.32 -14.23
N PHE A 240 -13.88 -8.27 -13.58
CA PHE A 240 -14.72 -8.37 -12.38
C PHE A 240 -16.12 -8.89 -12.70
N GLU A 241 -16.81 -8.33 -13.70
CA GLU A 241 -18.17 -8.78 -14.07
C GLU A 241 -18.18 -10.23 -14.58
N ALA A 242 -17.09 -10.67 -15.19
CA ALA A 242 -16.92 -12.07 -15.57
C ALA A 242 -16.79 -12.98 -14.33
N LEU A 243 -16.11 -12.57 -13.27
CA LEU A 243 -16.03 -13.38 -12.04
C LEU A 243 -17.28 -13.29 -11.17
N TYR A 244 -17.92 -12.13 -11.15
CA TYR A 244 -19.05 -11.81 -10.30
C TYR A 244 -20.27 -11.46 -11.17
N PRO A 245 -20.92 -12.45 -11.79
CA PRO A 245 -21.99 -12.22 -12.77
C PRO A 245 -23.23 -11.51 -12.18
N MET A 246 -23.38 -11.53 -10.85
CA MET A 246 -24.41 -10.82 -10.08
C MET A 246 -24.21 -9.30 -9.98
N TYR A 247 -23.07 -8.76 -10.44
CA TYR A 247 -22.77 -7.33 -10.35
C TYR A 247 -22.53 -6.67 -11.71
N ARG A 248 -22.79 -5.36 -11.77
CA ARG A 248 -22.40 -4.48 -12.88
C ARG A 248 -21.64 -3.28 -12.35
N VAL A 249 -20.38 -3.13 -12.75
CA VAL A 249 -19.48 -2.09 -12.26
C VAL A 249 -19.49 -0.88 -13.19
N THR A 250 -19.61 0.31 -12.60
CA THR A 250 -19.36 1.57 -13.31
C THR A 250 -18.21 2.30 -12.63
N PHE A 251 -17.15 2.59 -13.38
CA PHE A 251 -16.09 3.48 -12.93
C PHE A 251 -16.42 4.93 -13.27
N GLU A 252 -16.29 5.80 -12.27
CA GLU A 252 -16.25 7.24 -12.43
C GLU A 252 -14.87 7.75 -12.02
N THR A 253 -14.28 8.64 -12.82
CA THR A 253 -12.92 9.15 -12.57
C THR A 253 -12.90 10.68 -12.53
N LEU A 254 -12.19 11.27 -11.58
CA LEU A 254 -12.06 12.72 -11.41
C LEU A 254 -10.62 13.16 -11.60
N LEU A 255 -10.41 14.25 -12.37
CA LEU A 255 -9.07 14.83 -12.59
C LEU A 255 -8.58 15.54 -11.33
N ASP A 256 -9.35 16.52 -10.84
CA ASP A 256 -9.15 17.12 -9.51
C ASP A 256 -9.90 16.27 -8.48
N TYR A 257 -9.31 15.14 -8.08
CA TYR A 257 -9.97 14.15 -7.23
C TYR A 257 -10.27 14.69 -5.83
N GLU A 258 -9.27 15.23 -5.13
CA GLU A 258 -9.38 15.66 -3.73
C GLU A 258 -10.50 16.69 -3.52
N ASN A 259 -10.54 17.75 -4.34
CA ASN A 259 -11.56 18.77 -4.19
C ASN A 259 -12.95 18.26 -4.57
N ASN A 260 -13.07 17.56 -5.71
CA ASN A 260 -14.37 17.12 -6.21
C ASN A 260 -14.97 15.99 -5.39
N ALA A 261 -14.16 15.03 -4.92
CA ALA A 261 -14.61 13.98 -4.03
C ALA A 261 -15.09 14.55 -2.69
N ARG A 262 -14.35 15.52 -2.10
CA ARG A 262 -14.77 16.21 -0.87
C ARG A 262 -16.12 16.93 -1.03
N MET A 263 -16.34 17.64 -2.15
CA MET A 263 -17.63 18.26 -2.43
C MET A 263 -18.77 17.23 -2.51
N ARG A 264 -18.49 16.08 -3.15
CA ARG A 264 -19.47 14.99 -3.29
C ARG A 264 -19.81 14.32 -1.96
N LEU A 265 -18.84 14.15 -1.05
CA LEU A 265 -19.09 13.65 0.31
C LEU A 265 -20.15 14.51 1.03
N SER A 266 -20.09 15.82 0.85
CA SER A 266 -21.06 16.77 1.43
C SER A 266 -22.44 16.68 0.78
N GLY A 267 -22.48 16.36 -0.51
CA GLY A 267 -23.71 16.20 -1.30
C GLY A 267 -24.33 14.79 -1.27
N ASN A 268 -23.67 13.82 -0.62
CA ASN A 268 -24.09 12.42 -0.57
C ASN A 268 -24.16 11.69 -1.93
N ASP A 269 -23.37 12.10 -2.92
CA ASP A 269 -23.31 11.53 -4.28
C ASP A 269 -21.88 11.11 -4.67
N TYR A 270 -21.39 10.04 -4.06
CA TYR A 270 -20.00 9.60 -4.20
C TYR A 270 -19.81 8.10 -4.47
N GLY A 271 -20.89 7.40 -4.83
CA GLY A 271 -20.85 5.98 -5.24
C GLY A 271 -20.92 4.99 -4.09
N ASP A 272 -20.50 3.75 -4.35
CA ASP A 272 -20.50 2.63 -3.40
C ASP A 272 -19.11 2.37 -2.83
N VAL A 273 -18.07 2.50 -3.67
CA VAL A 273 -16.66 2.31 -3.31
C VAL A 273 -15.85 3.48 -3.85
N LEU A 274 -14.97 4.07 -3.06
CA LEU A 274 -14.18 5.22 -3.46
C LEU A 274 -12.86 5.31 -2.70
N LEU A 275 -11.90 6.04 -3.27
CA LEU A 275 -10.74 6.48 -2.50
C LEU A 275 -11.18 7.50 -1.44
N ILE A 276 -10.69 7.36 -0.22
CA ILE A 276 -10.95 8.28 0.88
C ILE A 276 -10.08 9.53 0.64
N PRO A 277 -10.66 10.72 0.42
CA PRO A 277 -9.89 11.96 0.27
C PRO A 277 -8.98 12.17 1.49
N SER A 278 -7.74 12.61 1.27
CA SER A 278 -6.75 12.79 2.35
C SER A 278 -7.27 13.73 3.45
N SER A 279 -8.03 14.75 3.05
CA SER A 279 -8.68 15.72 3.94
C SER A 279 -9.76 15.17 4.88
N VAL A 280 -10.22 13.91 4.70
CA VAL A 280 -11.17 13.30 5.64
C VAL A 280 -10.45 12.87 6.91
N ARG A 281 -10.66 13.68 7.97
CA ARG A 281 -10.18 13.42 9.33
C ARG A 281 -10.73 12.12 9.89
N ALA A 282 -9.96 11.46 10.75
CA ALA A 282 -10.33 10.19 11.39
C ALA A 282 -11.74 10.23 12.02
N GLN A 283 -12.02 11.27 12.82
CA GLN A 283 -13.33 11.48 13.48
C GLN A 283 -14.51 11.66 12.52
N ASN A 284 -14.24 12.01 11.26
CA ASN A 284 -15.26 12.21 10.24
C ASN A 284 -15.52 10.95 9.40
N LEU A 285 -14.64 9.94 9.47
CA LEU A 285 -14.81 8.68 8.74
C LEU A 285 -16.18 8.03 8.96
N PRO A 286 -16.71 7.94 10.21
CA PRO A 286 -18.00 7.29 10.45
C PRO A 286 -19.21 7.98 9.81
N PHE A 287 -19.09 9.25 9.39
CA PHE A 287 -20.18 9.97 8.70
C PHE A 287 -20.30 9.59 7.23
N TYR A 288 -19.20 9.14 6.61
CA TYR A 288 -19.11 8.92 5.16
C TYR A 288 -18.88 7.46 4.78
N PHE A 289 -18.25 6.67 5.66
CA PHE A 289 -17.85 5.30 5.36
C PHE A 289 -18.46 4.28 6.31
N ALA A 290 -18.72 3.07 5.79
CA ALA A 290 -19.09 1.92 6.59
C ALA A 290 -17.82 1.36 7.29
N PRO A 291 -17.89 0.97 8.57
CA PRO A 291 -16.76 0.33 9.24
C PRO A 291 -16.50 -1.05 8.63
N ILE A 292 -15.27 -1.31 8.22
CA ILE A 292 -14.84 -2.55 7.57
C ILE A 292 -14.63 -3.67 8.59
N GLY A 293 -14.02 -3.36 9.73
CA GLY A 293 -13.71 -4.31 10.78
C GLY A 293 -12.92 -3.70 11.93
N PRO A 294 -12.64 -4.47 13.00
CA PRO A 294 -11.81 -4.04 14.11
C PRO A 294 -10.35 -3.79 13.68
N LEU A 295 -9.73 -2.73 14.21
CA LEU A 295 -8.33 -2.41 13.96
C LEU A 295 -7.39 -3.54 14.41
N GLU A 296 -7.57 -4.03 15.63
CA GLU A 296 -6.76 -5.12 16.22
C GLU A 296 -6.75 -6.38 15.35
N SER A 297 -7.86 -6.67 14.66
CA SER A 297 -7.93 -7.78 13.70
C SER A 297 -7.22 -7.40 12.39
N LEU A 298 -7.59 -6.27 11.78
CA LEU A 298 -7.13 -5.97 10.42
C LEU A 298 -5.64 -5.66 10.33
N GLU A 299 -5.05 -5.08 11.37
CA GLU A 299 -3.61 -4.76 11.41
C GLU A 299 -2.70 -6.00 11.41
N THR A 300 -3.24 -7.20 11.68
CA THR A 300 -2.47 -8.45 11.54
C THR A 300 -2.24 -8.86 10.09
N SER A 301 -3.10 -8.40 9.17
CA SER A 301 -3.12 -8.82 7.76
C SER A 301 -2.93 -7.69 6.75
N TRP A 302 -3.17 -6.45 7.16
CA TRP A 302 -3.13 -5.27 6.31
C TRP A 302 -2.18 -4.22 6.89
N ARG A 303 -1.32 -3.67 6.04
CA ARG A 303 -0.45 -2.54 6.37
C ARG A 303 -1.27 -1.28 6.53
N TYR A 304 -0.76 -0.30 7.28
CA TYR A 304 -1.26 1.09 7.32
C TYR A 304 -2.71 1.32 7.80
N VAL A 305 -3.51 0.28 8.09
CA VAL A 305 -4.95 0.42 8.38
C VAL A 305 -5.27 1.33 9.56
N GLY A 306 -4.33 1.50 10.50
CA GLY A 306 -4.42 2.47 11.59
C GLY A 306 -4.61 3.92 11.14
N GLN A 307 -4.11 4.31 9.95
CA GLN A 307 -4.22 5.68 9.45
C GLN A 307 -5.64 6.06 8.99
N LYS A 308 -6.51 5.07 8.69
CA LYS A 308 -7.94 5.27 8.42
C LYS A 308 -8.81 4.48 9.39
N ALA A 309 -8.39 4.46 10.66
CA ALA A 309 -9.17 3.94 11.77
C ALA A 309 -9.67 5.07 12.69
N TYR A 310 -10.80 4.84 13.34
CA TYR A 310 -11.35 5.72 14.38
C TYR A 310 -12.15 4.88 15.37
N GLU A 311 -12.00 5.15 16.67
CA GLU A 311 -12.65 4.39 17.76
C GLU A 311 -12.48 2.85 17.64
N GLY A 312 -11.28 2.41 17.22
CA GLY A 312 -10.94 0.98 17.11
C GLY A 312 -11.51 0.28 15.87
N LEU A 313 -12.15 1.01 14.95
CA LEU A 313 -12.70 0.49 13.69
C LEU A 313 -11.97 1.06 12.49
N VAL A 314 -11.67 0.22 11.51
CA VAL A 314 -11.07 0.60 10.22
C VAL A 314 -12.17 0.97 9.23
N TYR A 315 -12.00 2.07 8.51
CA TYR A 315 -12.97 2.57 7.51
C TYR A 315 -12.45 2.54 6.07
N GLY A 316 -11.16 2.28 5.88
CA GLY A 316 -10.55 2.14 4.56
C GLY A 316 -9.37 1.18 4.58
N LEU A 317 -9.19 0.47 3.47
CA LEU A 317 -8.03 -0.41 3.24
C LEU A 317 -7.10 0.25 2.21
N PRO A 318 -5.77 0.19 2.38
CA PRO A 318 -4.85 0.86 1.48
C PRO A 318 -4.83 0.19 0.10
N THR A 319 -4.72 1.00 -0.95
CA THR A 319 -4.59 0.51 -2.34
C THR A 319 -3.23 -0.16 -2.57
N TYR A 320 -2.18 0.52 -2.14
CA TYR A 320 -0.79 0.07 -2.12
C TYR A 320 0.03 1.03 -1.25
N GLY A 321 1.22 0.60 -0.84
CA GLY A 321 2.23 1.48 -0.26
C GLY A 321 3.30 1.89 -1.25
N ASN A 322 4.08 2.91 -0.92
CA ASN A 322 5.27 3.31 -1.65
C ASN A 322 6.29 3.89 -0.66
N VAL A 323 7.52 4.08 -1.14
CA VAL A 323 8.55 4.88 -0.43
C VAL A 323 8.84 6.13 -1.26
N ASN A 324 9.33 7.20 -0.64
CA ASN A 324 9.85 8.36 -1.36
C ASN A 324 11.39 8.35 -1.39
N GLY A 325 11.93 8.96 -2.44
CA GLY A 325 13.35 8.95 -2.75
C GLY A 325 13.62 9.65 -4.06
N ILE A 326 14.74 9.29 -4.70
CA ILE A 326 15.24 9.95 -5.90
C ILE A 326 15.38 8.92 -7.02
N LEU A 327 14.61 9.13 -8.08
CA LEU A 327 14.84 8.47 -9.36
C LEU A 327 16.09 9.06 -10.00
N TYR A 328 16.99 8.22 -10.49
CA TYR A 328 18.22 8.67 -11.13
C TYR A 328 18.60 7.80 -12.33
N ASN A 329 19.17 8.42 -13.37
CA ASN A 329 19.65 7.70 -14.53
C ASN A 329 21.08 7.21 -14.25
N LYS A 330 21.24 5.90 -14.10
CA LYS A 330 22.53 5.26 -13.79
C LYS A 330 23.59 5.58 -14.84
N HIS A 331 23.21 5.57 -16.12
CA HIS A 331 24.13 5.87 -17.21
C HIS A 331 24.62 7.32 -17.16
N VAL A 332 23.74 8.28 -16.85
CA VAL A 332 24.12 9.70 -16.67
C VAL A 332 25.06 9.87 -15.48
N PHE A 333 24.77 9.22 -14.36
CA PHE A 333 25.62 9.25 -13.16
C PHE A 333 27.00 8.65 -13.43
N GLU A 334 27.06 7.44 -13.99
CA GLU A 334 28.31 6.74 -14.32
C GLU A 334 29.16 7.55 -15.32
N THR A 335 28.53 8.10 -16.36
CA THR A 335 29.21 8.87 -17.40
C THR A 335 29.78 10.20 -16.87
N ALA A 336 29.09 10.83 -15.92
CA ALA A 336 29.57 12.02 -15.22
C ALA A 336 30.61 11.72 -14.12
N GLY A 337 30.91 10.45 -13.83
CA GLY A 337 31.88 10.03 -12.82
C GLY A 337 31.33 10.01 -11.38
N VAL A 338 30.01 9.88 -11.21
CA VAL A 338 29.36 9.70 -9.90
C VAL A 338 29.33 8.21 -9.55
N ASP A 339 30.46 7.68 -9.07
CA ASP A 339 30.66 6.23 -8.85
C ASP A 339 29.97 5.68 -7.58
N THR A 340 29.59 6.56 -6.66
CA THR A 340 28.90 6.19 -5.40
C THR A 340 27.67 7.05 -5.22
N LEU A 341 26.56 6.44 -4.83
CA LEU A 341 25.33 7.18 -4.57
C LEU A 341 25.56 8.19 -3.43
N PRO A 342 25.12 9.46 -3.61
CA PRO A 342 25.25 10.47 -2.58
C PRO A 342 24.39 10.11 -1.37
N ALA A 343 24.99 10.18 -0.18
CA ALA A 343 24.32 9.86 1.08
C ALA A 343 24.09 11.09 1.98
N THR A 344 24.44 12.29 1.50
CA THR A 344 24.21 13.57 2.19
C THR A 344 23.69 14.61 1.21
N PRO A 345 22.95 15.65 1.66
CA PRO A 345 22.46 16.71 0.78
C PRO A 345 23.62 17.40 0.03
N GLU A 346 24.75 17.63 0.69
CA GLU A 346 25.94 18.24 0.11
C GLU A 346 26.57 17.36 -0.98
N ALA A 347 26.65 16.05 -0.75
CA ALA A 347 27.14 15.11 -1.75
C ALA A 347 26.19 15.02 -2.96
N PHE A 348 24.88 15.13 -2.74
CA PHE A 348 23.91 15.15 -3.83
C PHE A 348 24.06 16.41 -4.70
N LEU A 349 24.20 17.59 -4.08
CA LEU A 349 24.48 18.84 -4.81
C LEU A 349 25.79 18.75 -5.61
N GLN A 350 26.84 18.14 -5.05
CA GLN A 350 28.10 17.90 -5.76
C GLN A 350 27.91 16.98 -6.97
N ALA A 351 27.17 15.88 -6.81
CA ALA A 351 26.85 14.98 -7.91
C ALA A 351 26.08 15.68 -9.03
N MET A 352 25.09 16.51 -8.68
CA MET A 352 24.34 17.31 -9.66
C MET A 352 25.24 18.34 -10.37
N ALA A 353 26.18 18.97 -9.66
CA ALA A 353 27.16 19.86 -10.28
C ALA A 353 28.10 19.12 -11.23
N MET A 354 28.57 17.92 -10.86
CA MET A 354 29.39 17.07 -11.74
C MET A 354 28.65 16.70 -13.04
N ILE A 355 27.37 16.32 -12.93
CA ILE A 355 26.53 16.01 -14.08
C ILE A 355 26.35 17.26 -14.96
N ARG A 356 26.02 18.43 -14.36
CA ARG A 356 25.92 19.70 -15.11
C ARG A 356 27.19 19.98 -15.90
N ASP A 357 28.34 19.90 -15.24
CA ASP A 357 29.62 20.27 -15.83
C ASP A 357 30.05 19.28 -16.93
N HIS A 358 29.74 17.99 -16.76
CA HIS A 358 30.00 16.98 -17.78
C HIS A 358 29.15 17.20 -19.04
N TYR A 359 27.87 17.51 -18.88
CA TYR A 359 26.91 17.62 -19.98
C TYR A 359 26.69 19.05 -20.48
N ALA A 360 27.49 20.03 -20.05
CA ALA A 360 27.32 21.46 -20.35
C ALA A 360 27.22 21.77 -21.86
N GLU A 361 27.90 20.99 -22.69
CA GLU A 361 27.93 21.15 -24.16
C GLU A 361 27.07 20.10 -24.90
N HIS A 362 26.32 19.26 -24.17
CA HIS A 362 25.46 18.25 -24.77
C HIS A 362 24.11 18.89 -25.17
N PRO A 363 23.80 19.01 -26.47
CA PRO A 363 22.72 19.88 -26.95
C PRO A 363 21.32 19.43 -26.50
N ASP A 364 21.14 18.14 -26.23
CA ASP A 364 19.87 17.56 -25.81
C ASP A 364 19.76 17.43 -24.28
N PHE A 365 20.82 17.71 -23.52
CA PHE A 365 20.79 17.57 -22.07
C PHE A 365 19.95 18.69 -21.44
N ILE A 366 19.03 18.33 -20.55
CA ILE A 366 18.03 19.24 -20.01
C ILE A 366 18.40 19.70 -18.61
N ALA A 367 18.70 18.75 -17.70
CA ALA A 367 18.96 19.09 -16.31
C ALA A 367 19.68 17.96 -15.53
N PRO A 368 20.60 18.31 -14.61
CA PRO A 368 21.07 17.39 -13.59
C PRO A 368 19.93 16.90 -12.71
N TYR A 369 19.13 17.83 -12.17
CA TYR A 369 17.91 17.55 -11.44
C TYR A 369 16.71 18.17 -12.14
N TYR A 370 15.71 17.38 -12.54
CA TYR A 370 14.52 17.90 -13.21
C TYR A 370 13.36 18.07 -12.24
N THR A 371 12.75 19.25 -12.22
CA THR A 371 11.82 19.59 -11.13
C THR A 371 10.37 19.19 -11.39
N ASN A 372 9.97 19.06 -12.66
CA ASN A 372 8.57 18.97 -13.08
C ASN A 372 7.64 20.03 -12.42
N LYS A 373 8.15 21.25 -12.20
CA LYS A 373 7.42 22.30 -11.46
C LYS A 373 6.06 22.63 -12.06
N SER A 374 5.91 22.66 -13.39
CA SER A 374 4.66 23.06 -14.06
C SER A 374 3.48 22.15 -13.72
N ASP A 375 3.73 20.85 -13.51
CA ASP A 375 2.71 19.88 -13.09
C ASP A 375 2.32 20.02 -11.61
N GLY A 376 3.12 20.73 -10.80
CA GLY A 376 2.84 21.07 -9.40
C GLY A 376 3.04 19.91 -8.41
N TRP A 377 2.29 18.81 -8.58
CA TRP A 377 2.30 17.65 -7.67
C TRP A 377 3.69 17.01 -7.44
N PRO A 378 4.67 17.04 -8.38
CA PRO A 378 6.00 16.47 -8.11
C PRO A 378 6.74 17.19 -6.99
N LEU A 379 6.46 18.49 -6.77
CA LEU A 379 7.01 19.22 -5.62
C LEU A 379 6.51 18.63 -4.30
N ASP A 380 5.30 18.07 -4.25
CA ASP A 380 4.78 17.44 -3.04
C ASP A 380 5.53 16.18 -2.65
N GLN A 381 6.16 15.50 -3.61
CA GLN A 381 6.91 14.27 -3.33
C GLN A 381 8.11 14.48 -2.41
N TRP A 382 8.59 15.72 -2.27
CA TRP A 382 9.60 16.09 -1.28
C TRP A 382 9.12 15.84 0.16
N GLN A 383 7.81 16.05 0.42
CA GLN A 383 7.20 15.87 1.72
C GLN A 383 7.32 14.42 2.25
N GLY A 384 7.33 13.44 1.36
CA GLY A 384 7.45 12.03 1.73
C GLY A 384 8.80 11.64 2.33
N ASN A 385 9.81 12.51 2.27
CA ASN A 385 11.14 12.24 2.82
C ASN A 385 11.31 12.70 4.29
N ILE A 386 10.32 13.43 4.83
CA ILE A 386 10.40 14.03 6.17
C ILE A 386 10.60 12.98 7.25
N SER A 387 9.81 11.90 7.24
CA SER A 387 9.92 10.84 8.24
C SER A 387 11.24 10.06 8.10
N GLY A 388 11.72 9.81 6.87
CA GLY A 388 13.05 9.22 6.67
C GLY A 388 14.18 10.08 7.25
N VAL A 389 14.08 11.40 7.14
CA VAL A 389 15.04 12.34 7.73
C VAL A 389 14.87 12.48 9.24
N SER A 390 13.67 12.28 9.80
CA SER A 390 13.48 12.23 11.27
C SER A 390 14.07 10.96 11.88
N GLY A 391 14.02 9.83 11.17
CA GLY A 391 14.41 8.52 11.70
C GLY A 391 13.50 8.03 12.83
N ASP A 392 12.36 8.70 13.05
CA ASP A 392 11.43 8.42 14.15
C ASP A 392 10.03 8.11 13.58
N PRO A 393 9.56 6.85 13.69
CA PRO A 393 8.22 6.42 13.30
C PRO A 393 7.09 7.25 13.93
N ASN A 394 7.33 7.87 15.08
CA ASN A 394 6.33 8.65 15.80
C ASN A 394 6.29 10.13 15.38
N TYR A 395 7.26 10.60 14.59
CA TYR A 395 7.45 12.02 14.32
C TYR A 395 6.24 12.66 13.62
N TYR A 396 5.82 12.10 12.49
CA TYR A 396 4.91 12.78 11.56
C TYR A 396 3.53 13.09 12.17
N TYR A 397 2.91 12.11 12.82
CA TYR A 397 1.54 12.26 13.33
C TYR A 397 1.47 12.66 14.81
N ASN A 398 2.52 12.41 15.61
CA ASN A 398 2.45 12.61 17.06
C ASN A 398 3.44 13.66 17.61
N VAL A 399 4.52 14.00 16.88
CA VAL A 399 5.49 15.02 17.32
C VAL A 399 5.32 16.32 16.54
N LEU A 400 5.33 16.24 15.21
CA LEU A 400 5.27 17.38 14.30
C LEU A 400 4.10 18.34 14.59
N PRO A 401 2.88 17.90 14.95
CA PRO A 401 1.77 18.82 15.26
C PRO A 401 2.02 19.71 16.48
N ALA A 402 3.00 19.40 17.33
CA ALA A 402 3.38 20.21 18.48
C ALA A 402 4.82 20.74 18.38
N ASP A 403 5.51 20.48 17.27
CA ASP A 403 6.90 20.86 17.08
C ASP A 403 7.01 22.34 16.65
N ARG A 404 7.38 23.18 17.62
CA ARG A 404 7.59 24.62 17.41
C ARG A 404 8.84 24.97 16.61
N GLN A 405 9.66 23.97 16.29
CA GLN A 405 10.91 24.10 15.52
C GLN A 405 10.86 23.31 14.22
N ALA A 406 9.69 22.83 13.78
CA ALA A 406 9.54 21.94 12.62
C ALA A 406 10.33 22.38 11.38
N PHE A 407 10.40 23.70 11.11
CA PHE A 407 11.11 24.27 9.96
C PHE A 407 12.44 24.94 10.32
N ALA A 408 12.92 24.86 11.56
CA ALA A 408 14.18 25.46 12.01
C ALA A 408 15.40 24.58 11.66
N PRO A 409 16.62 25.15 11.56
CA PRO A 409 17.84 24.39 11.28
C PRO A 409 18.01 23.16 12.17
N GLY A 410 18.35 22.02 11.56
CA GLY A 410 18.50 20.73 12.24
C GLY A 410 17.24 19.88 12.31
N ASN A 411 16.07 20.41 11.92
CA ASN A 411 14.83 19.65 11.84
C ASN A 411 14.57 19.07 10.45
N PRO A 412 13.77 17.99 10.34
CA PRO A 412 13.55 17.28 9.08
C PRO A 412 13.07 18.15 7.91
N HIS A 413 12.10 19.05 8.12
CA HIS A 413 11.63 19.93 7.04
C HIS A 413 12.71 20.90 6.57
N TYR A 414 13.50 21.44 7.49
CA TYR A 414 14.62 22.31 7.10
C TYR A 414 15.59 21.55 6.18
N THR A 415 16.02 20.35 6.59
CA THR A 415 16.97 19.54 5.81
C THR A 415 16.44 19.21 4.41
N VAL A 416 15.21 18.71 4.31
CA VAL A 416 14.61 18.30 3.04
C VAL A 416 14.43 19.49 2.09
N TYR A 417 13.83 20.57 2.58
CA TYR A 417 13.51 21.71 1.71
C TYR A 417 14.72 22.62 1.45
N LYS A 418 15.77 22.56 2.27
CA LYS A 418 17.05 23.22 1.97
C LYS A 418 17.70 22.60 0.74
N LEU A 419 17.66 21.28 0.61
CA LEU A 419 18.19 20.59 -0.56
C LEU A 419 17.45 21.02 -1.84
N LEU A 420 16.10 21.06 -1.80
CA LEU A 420 15.31 21.58 -2.92
C LEU A 420 15.70 23.02 -3.25
N TYR A 421 15.74 23.91 -2.25
CA TYR A 421 16.11 25.30 -2.43
C TYR A 421 17.50 25.43 -3.09
N ASP A 422 18.49 24.67 -2.62
CA ASP A 422 19.87 24.75 -3.10
C ASP A 422 20.04 24.23 -4.52
N LEU A 423 19.29 23.19 -4.92
CA LEU A 423 19.30 22.73 -6.30
C LEU A 423 18.86 23.85 -7.25
N VAL A 424 17.81 24.58 -6.86
CA VAL A 424 17.25 25.70 -7.65
C VAL A 424 18.20 26.90 -7.64
N ASP A 425 18.64 27.34 -6.45
CA ASP A 425 19.51 28.51 -6.27
C ASP A 425 20.87 28.36 -6.96
N GLN A 426 21.41 27.14 -7.03
CA GLN A 426 22.68 26.83 -7.69
C GLN A 426 22.53 26.55 -9.20
N GLY A 427 21.33 26.67 -9.77
CA GLY A 427 21.08 26.43 -11.18
C GLY A 427 21.37 24.98 -11.61
N LEU A 428 21.11 24.02 -10.73
CA LEU A 428 21.28 22.58 -10.98
C LEU A 428 20.02 21.92 -11.56
N ILE A 429 19.12 22.77 -12.06
CA ILE A 429 17.80 22.41 -12.59
C ILE A 429 17.66 22.77 -14.07
N GLU A 430 16.51 22.43 -14.67
CA GLU A 430 16.18 22.87 -16.02
C GLU A 430 16.10 24.40 -16.14
N ALA A 431 16.46 24.92 -17.32
CA ALA A 431 16.53 26.35 -17.58
C ALA A 431 15.16 27.07 -17.52
N ASP A 432 14.07 26.38 -17.90
CA ASP A 432 12.71 26.90 -17.85
C ASP A 432 11.77 25.94 -17.11
N PRO A 433 11.66 26.07 -15.78
CA PRO A 433 10.79 25.22 -14.98
C PRO A 433 9.28 25.51 -15.19
N SER A 434 8.91 26.58 -15.91
CA SER A 434 7.49 26.93 -16.15
C SER A 434 6.84 26.10 -17.26
N THR A 435 7.66 25.47 -18.11
CA THR A 435 7.23 24.71 -19.29
C THR A 435 7.49 23.21 -19.18
N THR A 436 7.85 22.72 -17.98
CA THR A 436 8.03 21.28 -17.76
C THR A 436 6.76 20.49 -18.07
N ASN A 437 6.93 19.21 -18.36
CA ASN A 437 5.81 18.31 -18.55
C ASN A 437 6.18 16.90 -18.08
N TRP A 438 5.36 16.36 -17.19
CA TRP A 438 5.55 15.05 -16.60
C TRP A 438 5.75 13.93 -17.63
N GLU A 439 4.87 13.82 -18.62
CA GLU A 439 4.96 12.75 -19.63
C GLU A 439 6.21 12.88 -20.50
N ARG A 440 6.57 14.11 -20.89
CA ARG A 440 7.81 14.35 -21.63
C ARG A 440 9.05 14.02 -20.79
N SER A 441 9.02 14.29 -19.49
CA SER A 441 10.15 13.99 -18.60
C SER A 441 10.50 12.50 -18.56
N LYS A 442 9.52 11.60 -18.75
CA LYS A 442 9.76 10.15 -18.85
C LYS A 442 10.65 9.78 -20.02
N ILE A 443 10.31 10.30 -21.19
CA ILE A 443 11.07 10.08 -22.44
C ILE A 443 12.47 10.66 -22.29
N GLU A 444 12.59 11.89 -21.81
CA GLU A 444 13.88 12.57 -21.71
C GLU A 444 14.80 11.94 -20.66
N PHE A 445 14.26 11.46 -19.55
CA PHE A 445 15.01 10.72 -18.57
C PHE A 445 15.61 9.44 -19.13
N VAL A 446 14.81 8.63 -19.85
CA VAL A 446 15.32 7.36 -20.40
C VAL A 446 16.29 7.57 -21.56
N LYS A 447 16.20 8.72 -22.26
CA LYS A 447 17.19 9.13 -23.26
C LYS A 447 18.52 9.63 -22.67
N GLY A 448 18.60 9.80 -21.35
CA GLY A 448 19.80 10.30 -20.66
C GLY A 448 19.90 11.82 -20.63
N ASN A 449 18.81 12.54 -20.90
CA ASN A 449 18.78 14.01 -20.91
C ASN A 449 18.44 14.60 -19.54
N ILE A 450 18.04 13.77 -18.58
CA ILE A 450 17.76 14.14 -17.18
C ILE A 450 18.58 13.22 -16.25
N GLY A 451 19.26 13.81 -15.27
CA GLY A 451 20.04 13.06 -14.28
C GLY A 451 19.18 12.45 -13.16
N ALA A 452 18.37 13.25 -12.48
CA ALA A 452 17.61 12.83 -11.31
C ALA A 452 16.27 13.57 -11.13
N MET A 453 15.32 12.95 -10.42
CA MET A 453 14.01 13.50 -10.04
C MET A 453 13.56 12.96 -8.67
N VAL A 454 13.00 13.79 -7.78
CA VAL A 454 12.40 13.33 -6.51
C VAL A 454 10.98 12.84 -6.77
N LEU A 455 10.71 11.57 -6.47
CA LEU A 455 9.44 10.89 -6.75
C LEU A 455 9.20 9.77 -5.73
N GLY A 456 7.95 9.33 -5.59
CA GLY A 456 7.64 8.05 -4.96
C GLY A 456 8.09 6.87 -5.82
N SER A 457 8.30 5.71 -5.19
CA SER A 457 8.78 4.48 -5.83
C SER A 457 7.83 3.96 -6.91
N TRP A 458 6.58 4.43 -6.89
CA TRP A 458 5.59 4.17 -7.92
C TRP A 458 6.01 4.68 -9.31
N GLY A 459 6.88 5.70 -9.36
CA GLY A 459 7.40 6.24 -10.61
C GLY A 459 8.30 5.25 -11.35
N VAL A 460 9.04 4.40 -10.62
CA VAL A 460 10.08 3.53 -11.19
C VAL A 460 9.54 2.64 -12.31
N SER A 461 8.37 2.02 -12.13
CA SER A 461 7.76 1.19 -13.17
C SER A 461 7.41 2.01 -14.42
N GLN A 462 6.94 3.25 -14.27
CA GLN A 462 6.62 4.12 -15.40
C GLN A 462 7.85 4.45 -16.24
N PHE A 463 9.01 4.69 -15.62
CA PHE A 463 10.25 4.96 -16.35
C PHE A 463 10.86 3.70 -16.97
N VAL A 464 10.70 2.54 -16.33
CA VAL A 464 11.08 1.24 -16.92
C VAL A 464 10.23 0.95 -18.16
N ASP A 465 8.92 1.15 -18.09
CA ASP A 465 8.00 0.96 -19.21
C ASP A 465 8.28 1.97 -20.33
N ALA A 466 8.52 3.25 -19.97
CA ALA A 466 8.94 4.27 -20.92
C ALA A 466 10.25 3.89 -21.62
N ALA A 467 11.24 3.34 -20.89
CA ALA A 467 12.49 2.91 -21.49
C ALA A 467 12.27 1.79 -22.53
N ILE A 468 11.44 0.78 -22.20
CA ILE A 468 11.08 -0.29 -23.15
C ILE A 468 10.40 0.29 -24.39
N ALA A 469 9.35 1.11 -24.18
CA ALA A 469 8.55 1.64 -25.28
C ALA A 469 9.33 2.61 -26.17
N VAL A 470 10.19 3.46 -25.59
CA VAL A 470 11.07 4.37 -26.33
C VAL A 470 12.09 3.57 -27.13
N ARG A 471 12.77 2.59 -26.53
CA ARG A 471 13.74 1.74 -27.25
C ARG A 471 13.10 1.00 -28.42
N ASP A 472 11.88 0.51 -28.23
CA ASP A 472 11.17 -0.29 -29.22
C ASP A 472 10.42 0.58 -30.25
N GLY A 473 10.41 1.92 -30.09
CA GLY A 473 9.73 2.86 -30.98
C GLY A 473 8.20 2.80 -30.89
N THR A 474 7.66 2.36 -29.74
CA THR A 474 6.23 2.13 -29.52
C THR A 474 5.62 3.08 -28.48
N PHE A 475 6.35 4.10 -28.04
CA PHE A 475 5.84 5.05 -27.05
C PHE A 475 4.66 5.85 -27.63
N VAL A 476 3.60 6.01 -26.84
CA VAL A 476 2.40 6.77 -27.18
C VAL A 476 2.12 7.72 -26.02
N TYR A 477 1.92 9.00 -26.33
CA TYR A 477 1.53 10.00 -25.33
C TYR A 477 0.12 9.71 -24.80
N ASP A 478 -0.23 10.29 -23.65
CA ASP A 478 -1.55 10.10 -23.03
C ASP A 478 -2.73 10.51 -23.93
N ASP A 479 -2.50 11.41 -24.89
CA ASP A 479 -3.49 11.81 -25.89
C ASP A 479 -3.68 10.81 -27.05
N GLY A 480 -2.91 9.71 -27.04
CA GLY A 480 -2.95 8.65 -28.04
C GLY A 480 -2.03 8.89 -29.25
N THR A 481 -1.22 9.95 -29.26
CA THR A 481 -0.28 10.23 -30.36
C THR A 481 1.00 9.40 -30.22
N PRO A 482 1.45 8.67 -31.27
CA PRO A 482 2.75 8.00 -31.25
C PRO A 482 3.89 9.02 -31.17
N ALA A 483 4.90 8.74 -30.34
CA ALA A 483 6.11 9.54 -30.26
C ALA A 483 7.16 9.06 -31.28
N ASP A 484 7.77 9.98 -32.02
CA ASP A 484 8.93 9.71 -32.89
C ASP A 484 10.23 9.97 -32.09
N ASP A 485 10.42 9.21 -31.01
CA ASP A 485 11.44 9.49 -29.99
C ASP A 485 12.36 8.29 -29.69
N GLN A 486 12.50 7.33 -30.62
CA GLN A 486 13.29 6.11 -30.41
C GLN A 486 14.76 6.40 -30.04
N SER A 487 15.28 5.70 -29.03
CA SER A 487 16.68 5.86 -28.59
C SER A 487 17.26 4.56 -28.03
N ASP A 488 18.47 4.23 -28.47
CA ASP A 488 19.24 3.09 -27.92
C ASP A 488 19.71 3.32 -26.48
N LEU A 489 19.71 4.58 -26.01
CA LEU A 489 20.03 4.92 -24.62
C LEU A 489 18.89 4.57 -23.65
N ALA A 490 17.67 4.36 -24.16
CA ALA A 490 16.47 4.00 -23.41
C ALA A 490 16.54 2.55 -22.92
N ASN A 491 17.46 2.26 -22.02
CA ASN A 491 17.65 0.96 -21.42
C ASN A 491 16.98 0.91 -20.04
N PRO A 492 16.04 -0.02 -19.77
CA PRO A 492 15.46 -0.21 -18.45
C PRO A 492 16.48 -0.37 -17.32
N ALA A 493 17.67 -0.93 -17.62
CA ALA A 493 18.73 -1.08 -16.64
C ALA A 493 19.31 0.26 -16.15
N HIS A 494 19.15 1.34 -16.92
CA HIS A 494 19.60 2.68 -16.55
C HIS A 494 18.65 3.36 -15.56
N VAL A 495 17.44 2.84 -15.34
CA VAL A 495 16.51 3.38 -14.35
C VAL A 495 16.96 2.94 -12.95
N GLY A 496 17.44 3.90 -12.16
CA GLY A 496 17.84 3.72 -10.78
C GLY A 496 16.89 4.44 -9.81
N TYR A 497 16.85 3.95 -8.58
CA TYR A 497 16.11 4.58 -7.48
C TYR A 497 16.95 4.51 -6.21
N MET A 498 17.08 5.63 -5.51
CA MET A 498 17.90 5.75 -4.31
C MET A 498 17.14 6.46 -3.18
N PRO A 499 17.47 6.21 -1.90
CA PRO A 499 16.85 6.92 -0.78
C PRO A 499 17.16 8.42 -0.84
N PHE A 500 16.41 9.21 -0.07
CA PHE A 500 16.81 10.59 0.20
C PHE A 500 18.24 10.61 0.80
N PRO A 501 19.13 11.49 0.33
CA PRO A 501 20.54 11.44 0.69
C PRO A 501 20.75 12.04 2.08
N TYR A 502 20.42 11.28 3.13
CA TYR A 502 20.61 11.68 4.52
C TYR A 502 21.04 10.49 5.39
N THR A 503 22.34 10.40 5.61
CA THR A 503 22.91 9.53 6.64
C THR A 503 22.78 10.18 8.01
N HIS A 504 22.11 9.49 8.91
CA HIS A 504 21.93 9.90 10.29
C HIS A 504 23.24 9.81 11.08
N PRO A 505 23.35 10.50 12.24
CA PRO A 505 24.54 10.43 13.08
C PRO A 505 24.92 9.01 13.58
N ASP A 506 23.96 8.08 13.58
CA ASP A 506 24.16 6.66 13.89
C ASP A 506 24.75 5.85 12.72
N GLY A 507 24.83 6.45 11.52
CA GLY A 507 25.30 5.82 10.29
C GLY A 507 24.19 5.19 9.45
N SER A 508 22.94 5.21 9.91
CA SER A 508 21.81 4.61 9.21
C SER A 508 21.20 5.59 8.19
N ILE A 509 20.55 5.03 7.17
CA ILE A 509 19.68 5.76 6.25
C ILE A 509 18.29 5.18 6.46
N TYR A 510 17.31 6.02 6.77
CA TYR A 510 15.94 5.56 6.98
C TYR A 510 15.03 5.98 5.83
N SER A 511 14.01 5.17 5.56
CA SER A 511 12.94 5.51 4.63
C SER A 511 11.60 5.01 5.16
N VAL A 512 10.58 5.84 5.05
CA VAL A 512 9.21 5.48 5.41
C VAL A 512 8.56 4.80 4.22
N HIS A 513 7.85 3.69 4.47
CA HIS A 513 6.84 3.21 3.54
C HIS A 513 5.45 3.60 4.02
N ALA A 514 4.70 4.25 3.15
CA ALA A 514 3.40 4.86 3.45
C ALA A 514 2.37 4.48 2.38
N PRO A 515 1.07 4.44 2.73
CA PRO A 515 0.00 4.20 1.76
C PRO A 515 -0.13 5.37 0.78
N ASP A 516 -0.55 5.09 -0.45
CA ASP A 516 -0.96 6.13 -1.40
C ASP A 516 -2.38 6.64 -1.09
N PHE A 517 -3.40 5.84 -1.41
CA PHE A 517 -4.78 6.09 -1.02
C PHE A 517 -5.35 4.92 -0.23
N PHE A 518 -6.39 5.21 0.55
CA PHE A 518 -7.25 4.19 1.12
C PHE A 518 -8.53 4.11 0.31
N MET A 519 -9.06 2.90 0.12
CA MET A 519 -10.36 2.68 -0.49
C MET A 519 -11.37 2.30 0.61
N GLY A 520 -12.49 3.01 0.63
CA GLY A 520 -13.58 2.84 1.60
C GLY A 520 -14.90 2.50 0.93
N ILE A 521 -15.82 1.93 1.70
CA ILE A 521 -17.19 1.64 1.28
C ILE A 521 -18.11 2.74 1.80
N ALA A 522 -18.90 3.31 0.90
CA ALA A 522 -19.83 4.38 1.24
C ALA A 522 -20.83 3.92 2.31
N ARG A 523 -20.96 4.70 3.38
CA ARG A 523 -21.83 4.41 4.53
C ARG A 523 -23.27 4.13 4.13
N ASN A 524 -23.75 4.86 3.13
CA ASN A 524 -25.13 4.85 2.67
C ASN A 524 -25.39 3.87 1.51
N THR A 525 -24.39 3.10 1.06
CA THR A 525 -24.53 2.14 -0.04
C THR A 525 -25.75 1.24 0.16
N LYS A 526 -26.42 0.92 -0.95
CA LYS A 526 -27.52 -0.05 -0.97
C LYS A 526 -27.07 -1.44 -1.39
N ASN A 527 -25.80 -1.58 -1.78
CA ASN A 527 -25.21 -2.82 -2.24
C ASN A 527 -23.93 -3.15 -1.46
N VAL A 528 -24.07 -3.38 -0.16
CA VAL A 528 -22.93 -3.67 0.74
C VAL A 528 -22.14 -4.89 0.27
N ALA A 529 -22.83 -5.96 -0.14
CA ALA A 529 -22.18 -7.18 -0.63
C ALA A 529 -21.34 -6.91 -1.90
N GLY A 530 -21.92 -6.25 -2.91
CA GLY A 530 -21.19 -5.91 -4.13
C GLY A 530 -20.05 -4.92 -3.90
N ALA A 531 -20.21 -3.97 -2.99
CA ALA A 531 -19.15 -3.04 -2.61
C ALA A 531 -17.98 -3.78 -1.92
N ASN A 532 -18.26 -4.72 -1.02
CA ASN A 532 -17.23 -5.53 -0.36
C ASN A 532 -16.54 -6.49 -1.33
N ASP A 533 -17.29 -7.20 -2.17
CA ASP A 533 -16.72 -8.12 -3.17
C ASP A 533 -15.82 -7.36 -4.15
N PHE A 534 -16.24 -6.17 -4.60
CA PHE A 534 -15.41 -5.30 -5.44
C PHE A 534 -14.15 -4.84 -4.70
N LEU A 535 -14.28 -4.31 -3.47
CA LEU A 535 -13.14 -3.85 -2.68
C LEU A 535 -12.09 -4.97 -2.50
N MET A 536 -12.54 -6.16 -2.07
CA MET A 536 -11.64 -7.29 -1.83
C MET A 536 -11.02 -7.81 -3.12
N TRP A 537 -11.78 -7.93 -4.21
CA TRP A 537 -11.23 -8.30 -5.51
C TRP A 537 -10.21 -7.26 -6.01
N PHE A 538 -10.51 -5.97 -5.90
CA PHE A 538 -9.64 -4.90 -6.34
C PHE A 538 -8.31 -4.92 -5.61
N LEU A 539 -8.33 -5.09 -4.28
CA LEU A 539 -7.11 -5.06 -3.46
C LEU A 539 -6.32 -6.38 -3.47
N ARG A 540 -6.94 -7.51 -3.77
CA ARG A 540 -6.29 -8.84 -3.66
C ARG A 540 -6.02 -9.54 -4.99
N GLU A 541 -6.83 -9.28 -6.01
CA GLU A 541 -6.83 -10.08 -7.24
C GLU A 541 -6.66 -9.26 -8.52
N SER A 542 -6.98 -7.96 -8.51
CA SER A 542 -6.88 -7.13 -9.72
C SER A 542 -5.43 -6.87 -10.17
N GLY A 543 -4.47 -7.02 -9.25
CA GLY A 543 -3.07 -6.66 -9.49
C GLY A 543 -2.80 -5.16 -9.54
N TYR A 544 -3.71 -4.32 -9.05
CA TYR A 544 -3.56 -2.85 -9.12
C TYR A 544 -2.25 -2.34 -8.48
N TYR A 545 -1.81 -2.91 -7.35
CA TYR A 545 -0.54 -2.54 -6.73
C TYR A 545 0.68 -2.87 -7.63
N MET A 546 0.62 -3.94 -8.44
CA MET A 546 1.71 -4.30 -9.35
C MET A 546 1.82 -3.30 -10.50
N LEU A 547 0.68 -2.84 -11.02
CA LEU A 547 0.62 -1.81 -12.06
C LEU A 547 1.33 -0.52 -11.61
N THR A 548 1.27 -0.20 -10.32
CA THR A 548 1.89 0.99 -9.75
C THR A 548 3.29 0.74 -9.21
N GLY A 549 3.86 -0.47 -9.35
CA GLY A 549 5.13 -0.83 -8.70
C GLY A 549 5.08 -0.72 -7.16
N GLY A 550 3.87 -0.68 -6.61
CA GLY A 550 3.60 -0.40 -5.21
C GLY A 550 3.84 -1.60 -4.30
N ILE A 551 4.07 -1.30 -3.03
CA ILE A 551 4.10 -2.25 -1.94
C ILE A 551 2.70 -2.84 -1.78
N PRO A 552 2.53 -4.17 -1.82
CA PRO A 552 1.22 -4.77 -1.60
C PRO A 552 0.68 -4.38 -0.21
N PRO A 553 -0.60 -4.03 -0.11
CA PRO A 553 -1.19 -3.62 1.16
C PRO A 553 -1.33 -4.76 2.17
N ARG A 554 -1.16 -6.02 1.75
CA ARG A 554 -1.20 -7.19 2.62
C ARG A 554 0.18 -7.53 3.19
N THR A 555 0.21 -7.93 4.45
CA THR A 555 1.45 -8.28 5.16
C THR A 555 2.04 -9.63 4.73
N ASP A 556 1.22 -10.52 4.17
CA ASP A 556 1.61 -11.84 3.67
C ASP A 556 2.08 -11.83 2.21
N MET A 557 2.30 -10.64 1.64
CA MET A 557 2.88 -10.48 0.31
C MET A 557 4.28 -9.85 0.42
N PRO A 558 5.24 -10.29 -0.41
CA PRO A 558 6.60 -9.76 -0.38
C PRO A 558 6.63 -8.31 -0.88
N PHE A 559 7.63 -7.54 -0.43
CA PHE A 559 7.91 -6.22 -0.99
C PHE A 559 8.33 -6.33 -2.48
N PRO A 560 8.03 -5.31 -3.31
CA PRO A 560 8.45 -5.29 -4.71
C PRO A 560 9.97 -5.09 -4.84
N PRO A 561 10.58 -5.44 -5.99
CA PRO A 561 12.04 -5.36 -6.18
C PRO A 561 12.68 -4.00 -5.88
N VAL A 562 11.95 -2.91 -6.08
CA VAL A 562 12.42 -1.55 -5.75
C VAL A 562 12.75 -1.38 -4.27
N ILE A 563 12.04 -2.07 -3.38
CA ILE A 563 12.29 -2.04 -1.94
C ILE A 563 13.47 -2.93 -1.56
N GLN A 564 13.65 -4.07 -2.24
CA GLN A 564 14.84 -4.90 -2.06
C GLN A 564 16.11 -4.10 -2.38
N ALA A 565 16.09 -3.27 -3.44
CA ALA A 565 17.22 -2.40 -3.76
C ALA A 565 17.54 -1.40 -2.63
N PHE A 566 16.54 -0.90 -1.90
CA PHE A 566 16.76 -0.06 -0.71
C PHE A 566 17.41 -0.86 0.43
N GLN A 567 16.93 -2.08 0.68
CA GLN A 567 17.51 -2.95 1.70
C GLN A 567 18.96 -3.34 1.37
N ASP A 568 19.28 -3.58 0.09
CA ASP A 568 20.63 -3.87 -0.39
C ASP A 568 21.58 -2.67 -0.21
N LEU A 569 21.03 -1.44 -0.21
CA LEU A 569 21.75 -0.20 0.12
C LEU A 569 21.86 0.05 1.64
N GLY A 570 21.36 -0.87 2.48
CA GLY A 570 21.37 -0.73 3.93
C GLY A 570 20.33 0.24 4.49
N VAL A 571 19.28 0.55 3.71
CA VAL A 571 18.20 1.44 4.17
C VAL A 571 17.31 0.70 5.18
N GLU A 572 17.10 1.34 6.33
CA GLU A 572 16.17 0.88 7.35
C GLU A 572 14.77 1.41 7.05
N LEU A 573 13.84 0.48 6.80
CA LEU A 573 12.45 0.78 6.45
C LEU A 573 11.56 0.76 7.69
N PHE A 574 10.63 1.72 7.79
CA PHE A 574 9.63 1.72 8.85
C PHE A 574 8.26 2.26 8.39
N GLU A 575 7.23 1.94 9.17
CA GLU A 575 5.88 2.52 9.05
C GLU A 575 5.71 3.66 10.06
N GLU A 576 5.08 4.76 9.66
CA GLU A 576 4.66 5.80 10.59
C GLU A 576 3.63 5.28 11.58
N TYR A 577 3.78 5.64 12.84
CA TYR A 577 2.76 5.38 13.84
C TYR A 577 1.57 6.32 13.62
N PRO A 578 0.33 5.80 13.62
CA PRO A 578 -0.85 6.64 13.47
C PRO A 578 -0.95 7.63 14.64
N ALA A 579 -1.69 8.72 14.43
CA ALA A 579 -1.99 9.66 15.49
C ALA A 579 -2.69 8.94 16.66
N SER A 580 -2.27 9.24 17.89
CA SER A 580 -2.76 8.56 19.09
C SER A 580 -3.13 9.55 20.21
N GLY A 581 -4.03 9.13 21.09
CA GLY A 581 -4.45 9.93 22.25
C GLY A 581 -4.93 11.34 21.86
N THR A 582 -4.35 12.37 22.47
CA THR A 582 -4.70 13.78 22.21
C THR A 582 -4.18 14.32 20.88
N MET A 583 -3.34 13.55 20.15
CA MET A 583 -2.81 13.94 18.83
C MET A 583 -3.76 13.59 17.68
N ILE A 584 -4.80 12.77 17.91
CA ILE A 584 -5.77 12.41 16.87
C ILE A 584 -6.40 13.70 16.30
N GLY A 585 -6.23 13.91 15.00
CA GLY A 585 -6.76 15.08 14.27
C GLY A 585 -5.98 16.38 14.45
N LYS A 586 -4.89 16.39 15.24
CA LYS A 586 -4.12 17.61 15.53
C LYS A 586 -3.29 18.08 14.34
N LEU A 587 -2.68 17.16 13.58
CA LEU A 587 -1.92 17.52 12.38
C LEU A 587 -2.79 18.32 11.40
N GLU A 588 -3.97 17.80 11.06
CA GLU A 588 -4.89 18.41 10.10
C GLU A 588 -5.53 19.70 10.61
N LEU A 589 -5.55 19.92 11.93
CA LEU A 589 -5.96 21.19 12.52
C LEU A 589 -4.84 22.22 12.44
N VAL A 590 -3.59 21.84 12.74
CA VAL A 590 -2.45 22.74 12.67
C VAL A 590 -2.22 23.17 11.22
N GLU A 591 -2.19 22.25 10.26
CA GLU A 591 -2.08 22.56 8.83
C GLU A 591 -3.14 23.57 8.35
N MET A 592 -4.37 23.41 8.84
CA MET A 592 -5.50 24.28 8.50
C MET A 592 -5.36 25.67 9.12
N GLU A 593 -5.00 25.77 10.40
CA GLU A 593 -4.87 27.04 11.11
C GLU A 593 -3.59 27.80 10.71
N SER A 594 -2.54 27.09 10.29
CA SER A 594 -1.30 27.69 9.78
C SER A 594 -1.38 28.09 8.31
N ASP A 595 -2.41 27.69 7.57
CA ASP A 595 -2.46 27.77 6.09
C ASP A 595 -1.25 27.08 5.42
N LEU A 596 -0.75 26.00 6.06
CA LEU A 596 0.38 25.20 5.58
C LEU A 596 -0.02 23.73 5.54
N ILE A 597 -0.74 23.36 4.47
CA ILE A 597 -0.99 21.96 4.16
C ILE A 597 0.32 21.35 3.63
N LEU A 598 0.87 20.37 4.34
CA LEU A 598 2.19 19.81 4.06
C LEU A 598 2.21 19.08 2.72
N TRP A 599 1.12 18.40 2.35
CA TRP A 599 0.93 17.76 1.04
C TRP A 599 0.17 18.66 0.05
N ASN A 600 0.59 19.93 -0.06
CA ASN A 600 0.10 20.88 -1.05
C ASN A 600 1.28 21.59 -1.75
N PRO A 601 1.23 21.77 -3.09
CA PRO A 601 2.39 22.25 -3.84
C PRO A 601 2.52 23.78 -3.81
N ASP A 602 1.53 24.54 -3.36
CA ASP A 602 1.49 26.00 -3.44
C ASP A 602 2.62 26.66 -2.65
N TRP A 603 2.84 26.24 -1.40
CA TRP A 603 3.89 26.81 -0.57
C TRP A 603 5.30 26.38 -1.03
N LYS A 604 5.41 25.18 -1.60
CA LYS A 604 6.65 24.68 -2.22
C LYS A 604 6.97 25.43 -3.51
N ASN A 605 5.94 25.77 -4.29
CA ASN A 605 6.06 26.66 -5.44
C ASN A 605 6.56 28.05 -5.04
N ARG A 606 6.07 28.62 -3.92
CA ARG A 606 6.60 29.90 -3.40
C ARG A 606 8.06 29.79 -3.00
N LEU A 607 8.43 28.74 -2.25
CA LEU A 607 9.81 28.45 -1.88
C LEU A 607 10.71 28.31 -3.13
N PHE A 608 10.25 27.58 -4.14
CA PHE A 608 10.94 27.43 -5.41
C PHE A 608 11.17 28.78 -6.08
N GLU A 609 10.13 29.61 -6.18
CA GLU A 609 10.25 30.94 -6.79
C GLU A 609 11.17 31.87 -6.00
N ASP A 610 11.20 31.76 -4.67
CA ASP A 610 12.14 32.53 -3.85
C ASP A 610 13.59 32.18 -4.21
N ALA A 611 13.91 30.89 -4.38
CA ALA A 611 15.22 30.43 -4.83
C ALA A 611 15.50 30.86 -6.28
N PHE A 612 14.60 30.55 -7.21
CA PHE A 612 14.80 30.77 -8.65
C PHE A 612 14.97 32.25 -9.01
N TYR A 613 14.23 33.14 -8.35
CA TYR A 613 14.32 34.58 -8.59
C TYR A 613 15.20 35.32 -7.57
N GLY A 614 15.81 34.63 -6.61
CA GLY A 614 16.62 35.22 -5.54
C GLY A 614 15.85 36.24 -4.69
N ARG A 615 14.57 35.97 -4.37
CA ARG A 615 13.70 36.93 -3.63
C ARG A 615 13.95 36.91 -2.13
N ARG A 616 14.18 35.73 -1.56
CA ARG A 616 14.41 35.50 -0.13
C ARG A 616 15.43 34.39 0.06
N SER A 617 16.30 34.53 1.04
CA SER A 617 17.19 33.43 1.48
C SER A 617 16.38 32.27 2.07
N PHE A 618 16.92 31.05 2.01
CA PHE A 618 16.24 29.91 2.64
C PHE A 618 15.99 30.13 4.13
N SER A 619 16.90 30.79 4.86
CA SER A 619 16.68 31.10 6.28
C SER A 619 15.45 31.99 6.53
N GLU A 620 15.19 32.95 5.64
CA GLU A 620 13.99 33.80 5.74
C GLU A 620 12.72 33.02 5.39
N VAL A 621 12.78 32.15 4.38
CA VAL A 621 11.66 31.26 4.00
C VAL A 621 11.34 30.30 5.14
N ALA A 622 12.36 29.61 5.67
CA ALA A 622 12.22 28.64 6.75
C ALA A 622 11.68 29.29 8.04
N GLN A 623 12.15 30.49 8.39
CA GLN A 623 11.61 31.24 9.52
C GLN A 623 10.13 31.56 9.33
N GLY A 624 9.73 32.04 8.15
CA GLY A 624 8.33 32.34 7.86
C GLY A 624 7.43 31.10 7.96
N LEU A 625 7.87 29.97 7.41
CA LEU A 625 7.15 28.69 7.54
C LEU A 625 7.03 28.25 9.01
N ASN A 626 8.10 28.45 9.81
CA ASN A 626 8.07 28.11 11.23
C ASN A 626 7.13 29.03 12.03
N ASP A 627 7.05 30.31 11.68
CA ASP A 627 6.15 31.27 12.31
C ASP A 627 4.68 30.93 12.00
N ASP A 628 4.37 30.62 10.74
CA ASP A 628 3.04 30.18 10.30
C ASP A 628 2.63 28.86 11.00
N TRP A 629 3.54 27.88 11.06
CA TRP A 629 3.30 26.61 11.77
C TRP A 629 3.03 26.84 13.26
N ASN A 630 3.84 27.67 13.92
CA ASN A 630 3.64 28.03 15.32
C ASN A 630 2.31 28.72 15.58
N PHE A 631 1.86 29.59 14.66
CA PHE A 631 0.53 30.18 14.74
C PHE A 631 -0.56 29.10 14.70
N GLY A 632 -0.43 28.10 13.82
CA GLY A 632 -1.33 26.95 13.79
C GLY A 632 -1.31 26.15 15.10
N ILE A 633 -0.14 25.92 15.69
CA ILE A 633 0.00 25.26 16.99
C ILE A 633 -0.74 26.05 18.08
N ASP A 634 -0.52 27.37 18.17
CA ASP A 634 -1.18 28.23 19.16
C ASP A 634 -2.70 28.10 19.06
N ARG A 635 -3.27 28.14 17.86
CA ARG A 635 -4.73 28.01 17.63
C ARG A 635 -5.32 26.67 18.04
N VAL A 636 -4.52 25.61 17.98
CA VAL A 636 -4.99 24.22 18.15
C VAL A 636 -4.77 23.71 19.57
N PHE A 637 -3.78 24.25 20.29
CA PHE A 637 -3.38 23.78 21.61
C PHE A 637 -3.67 24.76 22.75
N ASP A 638 -3.97 26.03 22.48
CA ASP A 638 -4.53 26.98 23.45
C ASP A 638 -6.05 26.81 23.61
#